data_AF-A0A1X9Z5L4-F1
#
_entry.id   AF-A0A1X9Z5L4-F1
#
_cell.length_a   1.000
_cell.length_b   1.000
_cell.length_c   1.000
_cell.angle_alpha   90.00
_cell.angle_beta   90.00
_cell.angle_gamma   90.00
#
_symmetry.space_group_name_H-M   'P 1'
#
loop_
_entity.id
_entity.type
_entity.pdbx_description
1 polymer ?
#
loop_
_entity_poly.entity_id
_entity_poly.type
_entity_poly.pdbx_seq_one_letter_code
_entity_poly.pdbx_strand_id
1 'polypeptide(L)'
;MNLNISNKKLIIKYLSAITLSFTSLSVFGQIFSTAQNPLSVKWNYISAGGFKIIYPQELEKEAQRMANTLPFIYPKIGLGLRQQKTTIPLLLQNRGTVANGFVQLAPKKSEFYATPPQFFDSQDWLNNLAVHELRHIAQFDKLTGTQAHPFPELVYFAYFGAGIPTWFFEGDAVVNETALTNSGRGRQPSWIMPYRASILEGKKISYSKAYFGSNKDVTPGYYQTGYLMVSDMKEKYGQFISDSLLSDIRKRPVRPYPFSQSLKKFTKQNSRTYFLSTQNKLAEKWKIQEEKSVTESYESLNKKPALATDYFLPVRLNKNQVLALKESKTDARYFVVINEDKSEQKLFGIGYQEQPWFTLKNELLVWDEIRYDPRYKQRSYSVICSYNLKTKKFKKLSSKSRLFSPSLSNDGKKIIASKVELNNQFNLVELDAASGKILKTYPNLENEILQTPSFDESGNKVAYIGVTEKGKSLWLIDGEKKSLLISNSRQQLSRPVFINNKIVFNAHFNGIDNIYSIDPVSKKINALSASKYGAFNPSETADGKIIFNNYKINGYEIAEAALSEKPVGENNFVDFSAAAEKQENVGNVFDKIPDSTYQVKRYHQTLNLFSFHSIIPVIDNEYLFGLELQSNNLLNTMDFYTGVKYHRDLKRFEYTADISYKALYPVFSVLYRNRPKRTFYRAKNATQQGDWRENYIKLNASVPLSFNARNQNYAFTLNAATSFTQRYMPENMPTGFIRELKFPMEYNFTFNHSVRTTERDIAPKWAQVFRATYNHQPFDKNLKGEILALESFLYFPGLAKNHSFLASFNYQKASGVNQYATEIATVYGYNNILAKSTLQNSLLFNYRFPFAFPDWELGPLAYVRNFRAGLFCHYENIGKGTTFNDPKTYGVELNTSVNLLRYQPVVDLGARLVFVNQIYNQNPILEFSFNYSF
;
A
#
# COMPACT_ATOMS: atom_id res chain seq x y z
N MET A 1 11.13 -51.40 34.58
CA MET A 1 11.35 -50.15 35.35
C MET A 1 10.69 -49.01 34.58
N ASN A 2 9.44 -48.69 34.92
CA ASN A 2 8.62 -47.67 34.26
C ASN A 2 8.95 -46.29 34.84
N LEU A 3 9.57 -45.43 34.05
CA LEU A 3 9.74 -44.01 34.38
C LEU A 3 8.89 -43.14 33.44
N ASN A 4 7.67 -42.90 33.92
CA ASN A 4 6.78 -41.75 33.72
C ASN A 4 6.94 -40.87 32.46
N ILE A 5 6.03 -41.10 31.51
CA ILE A 5 5.71 -40.21 30.37
C ILE A 5 4.96 -38.92 30.81
N SER A 6 4.60 -38.80 32.09
CA SER A 6 3.82 -37.67 32.65
C SER A 6 4.60 -36.33 32.70
N ASN A 7 5.93 -36.36 32.82
CA ASN A 7 6.72 -35.13 33.04
C ASN A 7 7.09 -34.35 31.77
N LYS A 8 7.11 -34.97 30.58
CA LYS A 8 7.46 -34.26 29.33
C LYS A 8 6.34 -33.31 28.85
N LYS A 9 5.08 -33.66 29.07
CA LYS A 9 3.94 -32.76 28.75
C LYS A 9 3.85 -31.56 29.69
N LEU A 10 4.20 -31.74 30.97
CA LEU A 10 4.27 -30.64 31.94
C LEU A 10 5.41 -29.68 31.60
N ILE A 11 6.61 -30.21 31.29
CA ILE A 11 7.80 -29.40 30.94
C ILE A 11 7.58 -28.60 29.64
N ILE A 12 6.93 -29.16 28.61
CA ILE A 12 6.60 -28.41 27.38
C ILE A 12 5.51 -27.35 27.62
N LYS A 13 4.55 -27.60 28.51
CA LYS A 13 3.51 -26.63 28.86
C LYS A 13 4.10 -25.45 29.65
N TYR A 14 5.04 -25.70 30.57
CA TYR A 14 5.77 -24.65 31.28
C TYR A 14 6.78 -23.93 30.40
N LEU A 15 7.54 -24.62 29.54
CA LEU A 15 8.43 -23.97 28.56
C LEU A 15 7.64 -23.12 27.56
N SER A 16 6.48 -23.56 27.09
CA SER A 16 5.64 -22.76 26.18
C SER A 16 5.03 -21.55 26.90
N ALA A 17 4.59 -21.71 28.15
CA ALA A 17 4.07 -20.60 28.96
C ALA A 17 5.18 -19.60 29.37
N ILE A 18 6.38 -20.09 29.68
CA ILE A 18 7.58 -19.30 29.97
C ILE A 18 8.02 -18.55 28.71
N THR A 19 8.10 -19.21 27.55
CA THR A 19 8.48 -18.57 26.28
C THR A 19 7.43 -17.55 25.81
N LEU A 20 6.15 -17.78 26.09
CA LEU A 20 5.07 -16.80 25.84
C LEU A 20 5.06 -15.64 26.85
N SER A 21 5.68 -15.79 28.02
CA SER A 21 5.76 -14.74 29.06
C SER A 21 7.01 -13.85 28.92
N PHE A 22 8.03 -14.28 28.17
CA PHE A 22 9.31 -13.57 28.00
C PHE A 22 9.45 -12.75 26.71
N THR A 23 8.34 -12.45 26.02
CA THR A 23 8.35 -11.60 24.82
C THR A 23 7.48 -10.37 25.00
N SER A 24 7.89 -9.44 25.87
CA SER A 24 7.36 -8.07 25.84
C SER A 24 8.02 -7.32 24.68
N LEU A 25 7.42 -7.40 23.49
CA LEU A 25 7.80 -6.57 22.36
C LEU A 25 6.99 -5.28 22.41
N SER A 26 7.66 -4.12 22.41
CA SER A 26 7.03 -2.85 22.07
C SER A 26 6.67 -2.88 20.59
N VAL A 27 5.43 -3.28 20.29
CA VAL A 27 4.92 -3.35 18.92
C VAL A 27 4.44 -1.96 18.49
N PHE A 28 5.17 -1.31 17.58
CA PHE A 28 4.67 -0.18 16.81
C PHE A 28 4.45 -0.62 15.36
N GLY A 29 3.23 -1.09 15.08
CA GLY A 29 2.72 -1.18 13.72
C GLY A 29 1.77 -0.02 13.49
N GLN A 30 2.07 0.89 12.56
CA GLN A 30 1.12 1.92 12.16
C GLN A 30 0.20 1.34 11.10
N ILE A 31 -1.03 0.97 11.50
CA ILE A 31 -1.97 0.22 10.65
C ILE A 31 -2.99 1.15 9.94
N PHE A 32 -3.09 2.42 10.33
CA PHE A 32 -4.09 3.36 9.82
C PHE A 32 -3.51 4.43 8.91
N SER A 33 -4.31 4.87 7.94
CA SER A 33 -4.02 6.07 7.16
C SER A 33 -3.95 7.27 8.09
N THR A 34 -2.77 7.88 8.17
CA THR A 34 -2.54 9.15 8.87
C THR A 34 -2.44 10.31 7.89
N ALA A 35 -2.92 10.16 6.66
CA ALA A 35 -2.87 11.23 5.68
C ALA A 35 -3.87 12.34 6.01
N GLN A 36 -3.43 13.60 5.93
CA GLN A 36 -4.28 14.80 6.10
C GLN A 36 -4.56 15.49 4.78
N ASN A 37 -5.73 16.13 4.73
CA ASN A 37 -6.03 17.17 3.76
C ASN A 37 -5.46 18.54 4.21
N PRO A 38 -5.18 19.45 3.26
CA PRO A 38 -4.85 20.84 3.58
C PRO A 38 -5.96 21.54 4.36
N LEU A 39 -5.59 22.50 5.23
CA LEU A 39 -6.55 23.34 5.96
C LEU A 39 -7.49 24.15 5.07
N SER A 40 -7.08 24.44 3.84
CA SER A 40 -7.90 25.17 2.87
C SER A 40 -9.15 24.40 2.41
N VAL A 41 -9.24 23.09 2.70
CA VAL A 41 -10.40 22.27 2.33
C VAL A 41 -11.57 22.56 3.26
N LYS A 42 -12.67 23.05 2.69
CA LYS A 42 -13.93 23.31 3.39
C LYS A 42 -14.80 22.04 3.40
N TRP A 43 -15.16 21.55 4.58
CA TRP A 43 -15.95 20.32 4.74
C TRP A 43 -17.42 20.56 5.09
N ASN A 44 -18.32 19.82 4.45
CA ASN A 44 -19.75 19.76 4.76
C ASN A 44 -20.13 18.30 5.11
N TYR A 45 -21.35 18.09 5.60
CA TYR A 45 -21.91 16.76 5.77
C TYR A 45 -23.41 16.71 5.47
N ILE A 46 -23.87 15.52 5.09
CA ILE A 46 -25.28 15.14 4.92
C ILE A 46 -25.55 13.94 5.83
N SER A 47 -26.75 13.90 6.43
CA SER A 47 -27.23 12.74 7.19
C SER A 47 -28.41 12.09 6.45
N ALA A 48 -28.29 10.80 6.14
CA ALA A 48 -29.31 10.05 5.42
C ALA A 48 -29.32 8.58 5.85
N GLY A 49 -30.46 8.05 6.27
CA GLY A 49 -30.66 6.62 6.58
C GLY A 49 -29.62 5.97 7.50
N GLY A 50 -29.14 6.71 8.52
CA GLY A 50 -28.10 6.23 9.46
C GLY A 50 -26.66 6.56 9.06
N PHE A 51 -26.43 7.02 7.82
CA PHE A 51 -25.12 7.48 7.36
C PHE A 51 -24.90 8.96 7.68
N LYS A 52 -23.68 9.29 8.10
CA LYS A 52 -23.14 10.66 8.12
C LYS A 52 -22.06 10.76 7.05
N ILE A 53 -22.40 11.37 5.92
CA ILE A 53 -21.53 11.52 4.75
C ILE A 53 -20.80 12.85 4.89
N ILE A 54 -19.50 12.82 5.13
CA ILE A 54 -18.62 13.99 5.28
C ILE A 54 -17.85 14.18 3.98
N TYR A 55 -17.82 15.39 3.43
CA TYR A 55 -17.23 15.63 2.10
C TYR A 55 -16.70 17.06 1.94
N PRO A 56 -15.72 17.29 1.04
CA PRO A 56 -15.28 18.62 0.63
C PRO A 56 -16.40 19.34 -0.14
N GLN A 57 -16.57 20.65 0.08
CA GLN A 57 -17.65 21.45 -0.50
C GLN A 57 -17.82 21.27 -2.02
N GLU A 58 -16.72 21.04 -2.77
CA GLU A 58 -16.81 20.88 -4.23
C GLU A 58 -17.50 19.58 -4.67
N LEU A 59 -17.63 18.58 -3.80
CA LEU A 59 -18.27 17.28 -4.07
C LEU A 59 -19.77 17.23 -3.70
N GLU A 60 -20.43 18.35 -3.43
CA GLU A 60 -21.81 18.36 -2.95
C GLU A 60 -22.79 17.55 -3.83
N LYS A 61 -22.66 17.64 -5.16
CA LYS A 61 -23.48 16.87 -6.11
C LYS A 61 -23.34 15.35 -5.88
N GLU A 62 -22.11 14.88 -5.74
CA GLU A 62 -21.83 13.46 -5.47
C GLU A 62 -22.27 13.04 -4.07
N ALA A 63 -22.15 13.93 -3.09
CA ALA A 63 -22.61 13.67 -1.73
C ALA A 63 -24.14 13.53 -1.64
N GLN A 64 -24.90 14.36 -2.36
CA GLN A 64 -26.36 14.23 -2.48
C GLN A 64 -26.74 12.92 -3.16
N ARG A 65 -26.04 12.55 -4.24
CA ARG A 65 -26.25 11.25 -4.92
C ARG A 65 -26.01 10.09 -3.94
N MET A 66 -24.89 10.09 -3.23
CA MET A 66 -24.57 9.05 -2.24
C MET A 66 -25.51 9.04 -1.04
N ALA A 67 -26.08 10.19 -0.64
CA ALA A 67 -27.10 10.26 0.41
C ALA A 67 -28.40 9.53 0.04
N ASN A 68 -28.72 9.45 -1.26
CA ASN A 68 -29.80 8.60 -1.76
C ASN A 68 -29.38 7.14 -1.91
N THR A 69 -28.20 6.91 -2.47
CA THR A 69 -27.72 5.56 -2.81
C THR A 69 -27.45 4.70 -1.58
N LEU A 70 -26.65 5.19 -0.62
CA LEU A 70 -26.12 4.36 0.47
C LEU A 70 -27.22 3.76 1.37
N PRO A 71 -28.22 4.54 1.86
CA PRO A 71 -29.32 3.98 2.64
C PRO A 71 -30.16 2.96 1.88
N PHE A 72 -30.30 3.16 0.57
CA PHE A 72 -31.14 2.32 -0.27
C PHE A 72 -30.53 0.93 -0.52
N ILE A 73 -29.21 0.87 -0.75
CA ILE A 73 -28.52 -0.38 -1.07
C ILE A 73 -28.06 -1.15 0.16
N TYR A 74 -27.77 -0.48 1.28
CA TYR A 74 -27.18 -1.13 2.46
C TYR A 74 -27.98 -2.32 3.00
N PRO A 75 -29.32 -2.28 3.11
CA PRO A 75 -30.10 -3.44 3.57
C PRO A 75 -29.97 -4.67 2.66
N LYS A 76 -29.76 -4.47 1.35
CA LYS A 76 -29.56 -5.56 0.38
C LYS A 76 -28.16 -6.15 0.50
N ILE A 77 -27.14 -5.29 0.66
CA ILE A 77 -25.73 -5.67 0.84
C ILE A 77 -25.51 -6.47 2.14
N GLY A 78 -26.13 -6.01 3.23
CA GLY A 78 -26.00 -6.63 4.55
C GLY A 78 -26.88 -7.88 4.77
N LEU A 79 -27.80 -8.19 3.85
CA LEU A 79 -28.79 -9.27 3.97
C LEU A 79 -28.15 -10.62 4.30
N GLY A 80 -27.12 -11.02 3.53
CA GLY A 80 -26.39 -12.27 3.72
C GLY A 80 -25.59 -12.37 5.03
N LEU A 81 -25.51 -11.28 5.83
CA LEU A 81 -24.92 -11.24 7.18
C LEU A 81 -25.93 -10.85 8.26
N ARG A 82 -27.21 -10.75 7.90
CA ARG A 82 -28.30 -10.29 8.79
C ARG A 82 -28.00 -8.91 9.41
N GLN A 83 -27.35 -8.02 8.65
CA GLN A 83 -27.12 -6.62 9.02
C GLN A 83 -27.97 -5.70 8.14
N GLN A 84 -28.70 -4.76 8.75
CA GLN A 84 -29.59 -3.85 8.02
C GLN A 84 -29.43 -2.37 8.41
N LYS A 85 -28.69 -2.10 9.48
CA LYS A 85 -28.41 -0.74 9.98
C LYS A 85 -26.92 -0.58 10.24
N THR A 86 -26.43 0.64 10.15
CA THR A 86 -25.06 0.99 10.52
C THR A 86 -25.00 2.39 11.10
N THR A 87 -23.89 2.70 11.77
CA THR A 87 -23.56 4.03 12.32
C THR A 87 -22.19 4.51 11.88
N ILE A 88 -21.50 3.75 11.02
CA ILE A 88 -20.15 4.10 10.56
C ILE A 88 -20.23 5.34 9.66
N PRO A 89 -19.55 6.46 10.02
CA PRO A 89 -19.47 7.64 9.17
C PRO A 89 -18.72 7.32 7.87
N LEU A 90 -19.10 8.02 6.79
CA LEU A 90 -18.47 7.88 5.48
C LEU A 90 -17.81 9.19 5.07
N LEU A 91 -16.55 9.13 4.63
CA LEU A 91 -15.75 10.27 4.21
C LEU A 91 -15.48 10.20 2.71
N LEU A 92 -15.88 11.22 1.95
CA LEU A 92 -15.52 11.36 0.54
C LEU A 92 -14.22 12.16 0.41
N GLN A 93 -13.24 11.62 -0.29
CA GLN A 93 -11.96 12.27 -0.59
C GLN A 93 -11.87 12.63 -2.08
N ASN A 94 -11.55 13.89 -2.41
CA ASN A 94 -11.36 14.34 -3.81
C ASN A 94 -9.97 14.91 -4.09
N ARG A 95 -9.05 14.93 -3.11
CA ARG A 95 -7.73 15.59 -3.28
C ARG A 95 -6.67 14.67 -3.88
N GLY A 96 -6.83 13.36 -3.79
CA GLY A 96 -5.92 12.37 -4.36
C GLY A 96 -6.25 12.05 -5.83
N THR A 97 -5.27 11.50 -6.53
CA THR A 97 -5.39 10.96 -7.91
C THR A 97 -5.18 9.45 -7.98
N VAL A 98 -5.11 8.79 -6.82
CA VAL A 98 -5.01 7.33 -6.67
C VAL A 98 -6.36 6.82 -6.21
N ALA A 99 -6.88 5.81 -6.88
CA ALA A 99 -8.17 5.22 -6.56
C ALA A 99 -8.04 4.30 -5.33
N ASN A 100 -8.96 4.43 -4.38
CA ASN A 100 -9.00 3.58 -3.19
C ASN A 100 -10.36 3.65 -2.47
N GLY A 101 -10.62 2.65 -1.64
CA GLY A 101 -11.72 2.57 -0.70
C GLY A 101 -11.30 1.72 0.49
N PHE A 102 -11.74 2.07 1.69
CA PHE A 102 -11.57 1.18 2.84
C PHE A 102 -12.57 1.48 3.94
N VAL A 103 -12.78 0.48 4.81
CA VAL A 103 -13.43 0.62 6.11
C VAL A 103 -12.41 0.33 7.20
N GLN A 104 -12.35 1.18 8.22
CA GLN A 104 -11.51 0.97 9.39
C GLN A 104 -12.34 1.05 10.68
N LEU A 105 -11.83 0.42 11.73
CA LEU A 105 -12.50 0.38 13.02
C LEU A 105 -12.02 1.42 14.01
N ALA A 106 -10.83 2.02 13.91
CA ALA A 106 -10.30 2.93 14.93
C ALA A 106 -9.66 4.21 14.31
N PRO A 107 -10.35 5.37 14.36
CA PRO A 107 -11.79 5.51 14.65
C PRO A 107 -12.62 4.82 13.56
N LYS A 108 -13.83 4.35 13.90
CA LYS A 108 -14.79 3.81 12.92
C LYS A 108 -15.08 4.84 11.84
N LYS A 109 -14.71 4.51 10.60
CA LYS A 109 -15.08 5.26 9.39
C LYS A 109 -14.93 4.41 8.14
N SER A 110 -15.67 4.76 7.12
CA SER A 110 -15.42 4.37 5.73
C SER A 110 -14.90 5.57 4.95
N GLU A 111 -13.96 5.38 4.03
CA GLU A 111 -13.34 6.45 3.26
C GLU A 111 -13.31 6.09 1.77
N PHE A 112 -13.96 6.90 0.93
CA PHE A 112 -14.06 6.69 -0.53
C PHE A 112 -13.20 7.73 -1.25
N TYR A 113 -12.29 7.28 -2.11
CA TYR A 113 -11.49 8.17 -2.94
C TYR A 113 -12.26 8.38 -4.24
N ALA A 114 -12.92 9.54 -4.35
CA ALA A 114 -13.92 9.82 -5.36
C ALA A 114 -13.36 10.00 -6.78
N THR A 115 -12.03 10.07 -6.94
CA THR A 115 -11.38 10.21 -8.25
C THR A 115 -11.24 8.83 -8.88
N PRO A 116 -11.92 8.55 -10.01
CA PRO A 116 -11.89 7.22 -10.62
C PRO A 116 -10.54 6.93 -11.27
N PRO A 117 -10.09 5.66 -11.30
CA PRO A 117 -8.94 5.25 -12.09
C PRO A 117 -9.29 5.22 -13.59
N GLN A 118 -8.28 5.12 -14.46
CA GLN A 118 -8.48 5.07 -15.92
C GLN A 118 -8.87 3.69 -16.47
N PHE A 119 -8.88 2.67 -15.61
CA PHE A 119 -9.36 1.33 -15.90
C PHE A 119 -9.94 0.73 -14.63
N PHE A 120 -11.24 0.44 -14.66
CA PHE A 120 -11.99 -0.26 -13.62
C PHE A 120 -13.20 -0.95 -14.28
N ASP A 121 -14.07 -1.53 -13.47
CA ASP A 121 -15.24 -2.25 -13.96
C ASP A 121 -16.24 -1.38 -14.73
N SER A 122 -17.19 -2.03 -15.41
CA SER A 122 -18.08 -1.37 -16.37
C SER A 122 -19.34 -0.79 -15.70
N GLN A 123 -19.17 -0.06 -14.59
CA GLN A 123 -20.24 0.63 -13.85
C GLN A 123 -19.74 1.97 -13.28
N ASP A 124 -20.56 2.71 -12.55
CA ASP A 124 -20.13 3.98 -11.92
C ASP A 124 -19.11 3.72 -10.79
N TRP A 125 -18.09 4.58 -10.68
CA TRP A 125 -16.99 4.40 -9.72
C TRP A 125 -17.42 4.49 -8.25
N LEU A 126 -18.25 5.47 -7.88
CA LEU A 126 -18.68 5.60 -6.49
C LEU A 126 -19.69 4.53 -6.12
N ASN A 127 -20.53 4.09 -7.07
CA ASN A 127 -21.39 2.93 -6.89
C ASN A 127 -20.57 1.65 -6.68
N ASN A 128 -19.50 1.43 -7.47
CA ASN A 128 -18.58 0.31 -7.25
C ASN A 128 -18.01 0.31 -5.83
N LEU A 129 -17.45 1.44 -5.39
CA LEU A 129 -16.95 1.58 -4.01
C LEU A 129 -18.06 1.35 -2.99
N ALA A 130 -19.26 1.91 -3.22
CA ALA A 130 -20.37 1.77 -2.30
C ALA A 130 -20.77 0.31 -2.09
N VAL A 131 -20.96 -0.47 -3.15
CA VAL A 131 -21.38 -1.88 -2.99
C VAL A 131 -20.30 -2.72 -2.31
N HIS A 132 -19.02 -2.43 -2.56
CA HIS A 132 -17.90 -3.15 -1.97
C HIS A 132 -17.67 -2.79 -0.49
N GLU A 133 -17.48 -1.51 -0.19
CA GLU A 133 -17.10 -1.05 1.14
C GLU A 133 -18.25 -1.18 2.15
N LEU A 134 -19.50 -1.03 1.71
CA LEU A 134 -20.65 -1.29 2.58
C LEU A 134 -20.73 -2.76 3.01
N ARG A 135 -20.18 -3.70 2.22
CA ARG A 135 -20.06 -5.08 2.64
C ARG A 135 -19.07 -5.23 3.79
N HIS A 136 -17.96 -4.49 3.77
CA HIS A 136 -17.01 -4.43 4.87
C HIS A 136 -17.63 -3.82 6.14
N ILE A 137 -18.47 -2.79 6.02
CA ILE A 137 -19.26 -2.28 7.15
C ILE A 137 -20.10 -3.39 7.77
N ALA A 138 -20.85 -4.15 6.95
CA ALA A 138 -21.67 -5.26 7.44
C ALA A 138 -20.84 -6.38 8.08
N GLN A 139 -19.65 -6.68 7.56
CA GLN A 139 -18.72 -7.66 8.15
C GLN A 139 -18.20 -7.19 9.52
N PHE A 140 -17.84 -5.91 9.65
CA PHE A 140 -17.44 -5.33 10.92
C PHE A 140 -18.59 -5.32 11.94
N ASP A 141 -19.75 -4.80 11.57
CA ASP A 141 -20.94 -4.75 12.44
C ASP A 141 -21.35 -6.18 12.89
N LYS A 142 -21.19 -7.19 12.01
CA LYS A 142 -21.44 -8.60 12.37
C LYS A 142 -20.53 -9.10 13.50
N LEU A 143 -19.25 -8.72 13.47
CA LEU A 143 -18.23 -9.15 14.43
C LEU A 143 -18.29 -8.38 15.74
N THR A 144 -18.48 -7.06 15.67
CA THR A 144 -18.50 -6.20 16.85
C THR A 144 -19.87 -6.19 17.53
N GLY A 145 -20.92 -6.63 16.83
CA GLY A 145 -22.31 -6.45 17.26
C GLY A 145 -22.83 -5.05 16.96
N THR A 146 -24.15 -4.90 17.03
CA THR A 146 -24.86 -3.63 16.78
C THR A 146 -25.06 -2.79 18.04
N GLN A 147 -24.77 -3.35 19.23
CA GLN A 147 -24.79 -2.64 20.50
C GLN A 147 -23.52 -1.80 20.64
N ALA A 148 -23.67 -0.55 21.08
CA ALA A 148 -22.54 0.34 21.31
C ALA A 148 -21.75 -0.12 22.54
N HIS A 149 -20.58 -0.72 22.30
CA HIS A 149 -19.58 -0.94 23.35
C HIS A 149 -18.62 0.25 23.32
N PRO A 150 -18.45 1.00 24.42
CA PRO A 150 -17.56 2.15 24.45
C PRO A 150 -16.09 1.72 24.44
N PHE A 151 -15.31 2.32 23.54
CA PHE A 151 -13.86 2.21 23.46
C PHE A 151 -13.17 0.85 23.13
N PRO A 152 -13.77 -0.11 22.39
CA PRO A 152 -13.11 -1.36 22.03
C PRO A 152 -12.47 -1.35 20.63
N GLU A 153 -12.48 -0.22 19.91
CA GLU A 153 -12.27 -0.20 18.45
C GLU A 153 -10.92 -0.80 18.00
N LEU A 154 -9.83 -0.47 18.68
CA LEU A 154 -8.50 -1.05 18.42
C LEU A 154 -8.44 -2.53 18.79
N VAL A 155 -9.14 -2.96 19.84
CA VAL A 155 -9.20 -4.37 20.26
C VAL A 155 -9.96 -5.19 19.22
N TYR A 156 -11.09 -4.68 18.72
CA TYR A 156 -11.83 -5.31 17.63
C TYR A 156 -11.02 -5.36 16.34
N PHE A 157 -10.29 -4.30 16.03
CA PHE A 157 -9.41 -4.28 14.87
C PHE A 157 -8.29 -5.32 14.97
N ALA A 158 -7.60 -5.39 16.11
CA ALA A 158 -6.59 -6.41 16.38
C ALA A 158 -7.18 -7.82 16.30
N TYR A 159 -8.36 -8.03 16.90
CA TYR A 159 -9.07 -9.29 16.85
C TYR A 159 -9.49 -9.69 15.41
N PHE A 160 -9.92 -8.73 14.60
CA PHE A 160 -10.22 -8.93 13.19
C PHE A 160 -8.98 -9.43 12.43
N GLY A 161 -7.85 -8.72 12.57
CA GLY A 161 -6.58 -9.10 11.94
C GLY A 161 -6.04 -10.47 12.41
N ALA A 162 -6.34 -10.87 13.64
CA ALA A 162 -5.97 -12.18 14.17
C ALA A 162 -6.99 -13.29 13.82
N GLY A 163 -8.25 -12.92 13.62
CA GLY A 163 -9.37 -13.86 13.54
C GLY A 163 -9.73 -14.25 12.12
N ILE A 164 -9.54 -13.35 11.16
CA ILE A 164 -10.10 -13.44 9.81
C ILE A 164 -9.01 -13.20 8.78
N PRO A 165 -8.82 -14.12 7.82
CA PRO A 165 -7.87 -13.90 6.75
C PRO A 165 -8.38 -12.83 5.77
N THR A 166 -7.49 -11.95 5.33
CA THR A 166 -7.81 -10.84 4.41
C THR A 166 -8.45 -11.33 3.12
N TRP A 167 -8.03 -12.50 2.60
CA TRP A 167 -8.68 -13.08 1.42
C TRP A 167 -10.18 -13.35 1.64
N PHE A 168 -10.63 -13.73 2.84
CA PHE A 168 -12.05 -13.98 3.08
C PHE A 168 -12.83 -12.67 3.14
N PHE A 169 -12.27 -11.68 3.85
CA PHE A 169 -12.87 -10.37 4.00
C PHE A 169 -13.15 -9.73 2.64
N GLU A 170 -12.12 -9.69 1.80
CA GLU A 170 -12.16 -9.11 0.46
C GLU A 170 -12.93 -9.98 -0.53
N GLY A 171 -12.74 -11.31 -0.45
CA GLY A 171 -13.44 -12.27 -1.29
C GLY A 171 -14.95 -12.21 -1.13
N ASP A 172 -15.44 -12.17 0.11
CA ASP A 172 -16.88 -12.05 0.39
C ASP A 172 -17.46 -10.71 -0.08
N ALA A 173 -16.67 -9.63 -0.04
CA ALA A 173 -17.05 -8.34 -0.60
C ALA A 173 -17.09 -8.34 -2.14
N VAL A 174 -16.13 -8.96 -2.82
CA VAL A 174 -16.16 -9.10 -4.29
C VAL A 174 -17.30 -9.99 -4.76
N VAL A 175 -17.57 -11.10 -4.05
CA VAL A 175 -18.72 -11.97 -4.37
C VAL A 175 -20.03 -11.21 -4.22
N ASN A 176 -20.18 -10.40 -3.17
CA ASN A 176 -21.37 -9.60 -2.95
C ASN A 176 -21.52 -8.49 -4.00
N GLU A 177 -20.48 -7.72 -4.29
CA GLU A 177 -20.43 -6.73 -5.37
C GLU A 177 -20.85 -7.34 -6.71
N THR A 178 -20.29 -8.49 -7.07
CA THR A 178 -20.58 -9.14 -8.35
C THR A 178 -22.02 -9.65 -8.39
N ALA A 179 -22.49 -10.32 -7.33
CA ALA A 179 -23.84 -10.86 -7.26
C ALA A 179 -24.95 -9.78 -7.24
N LEU A 180 -24.64 -8.57 -6.79
CA LEU A 180 -25.61 -7.49 -6.58
C LEU A 180 -25.61 -6.41 -7.67
N THR A 181 -24.76 -6.54 -8.68
CA THR A 181 -24.64 -5.58 -9.77
C THR A 181 -24.63 -6.29 -11.13
N ASN A 182 -24.80 -5.53 -12.20
CA ASN A 182 -24.61 -6.02 -13.58
C ASN A 182 -23.13 -6.10 -13.98
N SER A 183 -22.20 -5.65 -13.12
CA SER A 183 -20.76 -5.57 -13.36
C SER A 183 -19.98 -6.28 -12.25
N GLY A 184 -19.00 -5.65 -11.61
CA GLY A 184 -18.20 -6.29 -10.58
C GLY A 184 -16.98 -7.05 -11.10
N ARG A 185 -15.94 -7.06 -10.28
CA ARG A 185 -14.63 -7.65 -10.61
C ARG A 185 -14.71 -9.14 -10.96
N GLY A 186 -15.67 -9.87 -10.39
CA GLY A 186 -15.85 -11.30 -10.64
C GLY A 186 -16.22 -11.67 -12.08
N ARG A 187 -16.69 -10.70 -12.89
CA ARG A 187 -17.03 -10.86 -14.31
C ARG A 187 -15.94 -10.39 -15.27
N GLN A 188 -14.76 -10.00 -14.78
CA GLN A 188 -13.63 -9.58 -15.60
C GLN A 188 -12.64 -10.74 -15.80
N PRO A 189 -12.47 -11.27 -17.02
CA PRO A 189 -11.53 -12.36 -17.26
C PRO A 189 -10.08 -12.01 -16.90
N SER A 190 -9.62 -10.81 -17.28
CA SER A 190 -8.30 -10.26 -16.94
C SER A 190 -8.02 -10.18 -15.44
N TRP A 191 -9.05 -10.05 -14.59
CA TRP A 191 -8.86 -9.94 -13.14
C TRP A 191 -8.46 -11.28 -12.49
N ILE A 192 -9.00 -12.40 -12.98
CA ILE A 192 -8.64 -13.78 -12.55
C ILE A 192 -7.57 -14.43 -13.44
N MET A 193 -7.20 -13.78 -14.55
CA MET A 193 -6.26 -14.28 -15.56
C MET A 193 -4.93 -14.79 -14.98
N PRO A 194 -4.27 -14.12 -14.00
CA PRO A 194 -3.03 -14.65 -13.43
C PRO A 194 -3.19 -16.04 -12.80
N TYR A 195 -4.34 -16.29 -12.15
CA TYR A 195 -4.62 -17.59 -11.56
C TYR A 195 -4.92 -18.63 -12.65
N ARG A 196 -5.77 -18.26 -13.62
CA ARG A 196 -6.12 -19.13 -14.76
C ARG A 196 -4.87 -19.58 -15.52
N ALA A 197 -3.99 -18.65 -15.86
CA ALA A 197 -2.72 -18.96 -16.52
C ALA A 197 -1.86 -19.92 -15.69
N SER A 198 -1.76 -19.68 -14.38
CA SER A 198 -1.00 -20.56 -13.49
C SER A 198 -1.55 -21.99 -13.46
N ILE A 199 -2.86 -22.16 -13.31
CA ILE A 199 -3.45 -23.50 -13.24
C ILE A 199 -3.32 -24.24 -14.56
N LEU A 200 -3.61 -23.58 -15.70
CA LEU A 200 -3.55 -24.20 -17.03
C LEU A 200 -2.12 -24.57 -17.45
N GLU A 201 -1.10 -23.88 -16.94
CA GLU A 201 0.32 -24.27 -17.11
C GLU A 201 0.79 -25.35 -16.12
N GLY A 202 -0.14 -26.01 -15.41
CA GLY A 202 0.15 -27.10 -14.48
C GLY A 202 0.83 -26.66 -13.18
N LYS A 203 0.79 -25.37 -12.85
CA LYS A 203 1.46 -24.78 -11.69
C LYS A 203 0.64 -25.06 -10.41
N LYS A 204 1.18 -25.86 -9.49
CA LYS A 204 0.56 -26.14 -8.18
C LYS A 204 0.91 -25.03 -7.18
N ILE A 205 0.01 -24.07 -7.00
CA ILE A 205 0.19 -22.97 -6.04
C ILE A 205 -0.21 -23.47 -4.64
N SER A 206 0.62 -23.19 -3.63
CA SER A 206 0.29 -23.45 -2.23
C SER A 206 -0.65 -22.38 -1.68
N TYR A 207 -1.42 -22.72 -0.64
CA TYR A 207 -2.35 -21.78 0.00
C TYR A 207 -1.63 -20.50 0.46
N SER A 208 -0.48 -20.64 1.11
CA SER A 208 0.28 -19.50 1.64
C SER A 208 0.86 -18.64 0.53
N LYS A 209 1.26 -19.23 -0.60
CA LYS A 209 1.75 -18.47 -1.77
C LYS A 209 0.62 -17.71 -2.47
N ALA A 210 -0.56 -18.30 -2.61
CA ALA A 210 -1.74 -17.61 -3.13
C ALA A 210 -2.15 -16.43 -2.22
N TYR A 211 -2.00 -16.61 -0.91
CA TYR A 211 -2.39 -15.61 0.09
C TYR A 211 -1.36 -14.49 0.28
N PHE A 212 -0.09 -14.82 0.50
CA PHE A 212 0.98 -13.85 0.83
C PHE A 212 1.79 -13.36 -0.37
N GLY A 213 1.55 -13.92 -1.55
CA GLY A 213 2.28 -13.61 -2.77
C GLY A 213 3.65 -14.29 -2.84
N SER A 214 4.44 -13.91 -3.84
CA SER A 214 5.78 -14.46 -4.09
C SER A 214 6.74 -13.35 -4.52
N ASN A 215 8.01 -13.48 -4.15
CA ASN A 215 9.06 -12.57 -4.60
C ASN A 215 9.65 -12.97 -5.97
N LYS A 216 9.17 -14.04 -6.60
CA LYS A 216 9.68 -14.53 -7.90
C LYS A 216 8.59 -14.78 -8.95
N ASP A 217 7.44 -15.30 -8.53
CA ASP A 217 6.39 -15.75 -9.45
C ASP A 217 5.20 -14.78 -9.46
N VAL A 218 4.43 -14.80 -10.55
CA VAL A 218 3.12 -14.14 -10.57
C VAL A 218 2.19 -14.97 -9.68
N THR A 219 1.46 -14.30 -8.79
CA THR A 219 0.50 -14.93 -7.89
C THR A 219 -0.89 -14.34 -8.11
N PRO A 220 -1.97 -15.10 -7.86
CA PRO A 220 -3.33 -14.62 -8.06
C PRO A 220 -3.67 -13.39 -7.24
N GLY A 221 -3.16 -13.27 -6.01
CA GLY A 221 -3.54 -12.21 -5.07
C GLY A 221 -4.66 -12.65 -4.12
N TYR A 222 -4.75 -12.01 -2.95
CA TYR A 222 -5.71 -12.38 -1.91
C TYR A 222 -7.15 -12.08 -2.30
N TYR A 223 -7.40 -11.03 -3.10
CA TYR A 223 -8.72 -10.72 -3.62
C TYR A 223 -9.25 -11.83 -4.54
N GLN A 224 -8.48 -12.22 -5.55
CA GLN A 224 -8.84 -13.25 -6.54
C GLN A 224 -9.00 -14.62 -5.88
N THR A 225 -8.03 -14.98 -5.03
CA THR A 225 -8.09 -16.22 -4.24
C THR A 225 -9.35 -16.22 -3.37
N GLY A 226 -9.64 -15.08 -2.75
CA GLY A 226 -10.79 -14.92 -1.88
C GLY A 226 -12.12 -15.04 -2.60
N TYR A 227 -12.28 -14.32 -3.71
CA TYR A 227 -13.48 -14.37 -4.54
C TYR A 227 -13.79 -15.81 -4.96
N LEU A 228 -12.81 -16.53 -5.50
CA LEU A 228 -13.03 -17.90 -5.99
C LEU A 228 -13.34 -18.88 -4.85
N MET A 229 -12.69 -18.74 -3.69
CA MET A 229 -12.99 -19.56 -2.52
C MET A 229 -14.38 -19.26 -1.96
N VAL A 230 -14.77 -17.99 -1.81
CA VAL A 230 -16.07 -17.63 -1.24
C VAL A 230 -17.22 -17.94 -2.22
N SER A 231 -17.00 -17.77 -3.53
CA SER A 231 -17.93 -18.22 -4.57
C SER A 231 -18.19 -19.72 -4.48
N ASP A 232 -17.14 -20.55 -4.36
CA ASP A 232 -17.28 -22.00 -4.16
C ASP A 232 -17.98 -22.34 -2.82
N MET A 233 -17.76 -21.55 -1.77
CA MET A 233 -18.46 -21.71 -0.48
C MET A 233 -19.95 -21.43 -0.62
N LYS A 234 -20.34 -20.33 -1.27
CA LYS A 234 -21.74 -19.99 -1.49
C LYS A 234 -22.42 -21.00 -2.40
N GLU A 235 -21.74 -21.45 -3.45
CA GLU A 235 -22.27 -22.49 -4.35
C GLU A 235 -22.59 -23.80 -3.59
N LYS A 236 -21.72 -24.24 -2.67
CA LYS A 236 -21.88 -25.50 -1.94
C LYS A 236 -22.76 -25.41 -0.69
N TYR A 237 -22.73 -24.29 0.03
CA TYR A 237 -23.30 -24.16 1.39
C TYR A 237 -24.37 -23.06 1.51
N GLY A 238 -24.64 -22.31 0.44
CA GLY A 238 -25.69 -21.30 0.38
C GLY A 238 -25.30 -19.92 0.89
N GLN A 239 -26.24 -18.98 0.77
CA GLN A 239 -26.08 -17.54 1.00
C GLN A 239 -25.53 -17.18 2.39
N PHE A 240 -25.89 -17.95 3.43
CA PHE A 240 -25.60 -17.66 4.84
C PHE A 240 -24.32 -18.32 5.36
N ILE A 241 -23.45 -18.88 4.51
CA ILE A 241 -22.19 -19.47 4.96
C ILE A 241 -21.27 -18.42 5.61
N SER A 242 -21.15 -17.22 5.01
CA SER A 242 -20.37 -16.11 5.59
C SER A 242 -20.92 -15.66 6.94
N ASP A 243 -22.24 -15.59 7.08
CA ASP A 243 -22.93 -15.28 8.34
C ASP A 243 -22.56 -16.29 9.44
N SER A 244 -22.56 -17.58 9.09
CA SER A 244 -22.26 -18.69 10.00
C SER A 244 -20.80 -18.66 10.46
N LEU A 245 -19.87 -18.41 9.54
CA LEU A 245 -18.44 -18.29 9.83
C LEU A 245 -18.15 -17.13 10.78
N LEU A 246 -18.60 -15.92 10.45
CA LEU A 246 -18.38 -14.73 11.29
C LEU A 246 -19.08 -14.85 12.65
N SER A 247 -20.28 -15.42 12.69
CA SER A 247 -21.01 -15.68 13.95
C SER A 247 -20.26 -16.63 14.88
N ASP A 248 -19.66 -17.68 14.34
CA ASP A 248 -18.90 -18.66 15.13
C ASP A 248 -17.53 -18.12 15.59
N ILE A 249 -16.89 -17.28 14.78
CA ILE A 249 -15.72 -16.48 15.19
C ILE A 249 -16.09 -15.61 16.39
N ARG A 250 -17.13 -14.79 16.28
CA ARG A 250 -17.62 -13.93 17.37
C ARG A 250 -17.99 -14.71 18.64
N LYS A 251 -18.66 -15.86 18.51
CA LYS A 251 -19.13 -16.66 19.66
C LYS A 251 -18.02 -17.43 20.39
N ARG A 252 -16.91 -17.77 19.72
CA ARG A 252 -15.83 -18.59 20.30
C ARG A 252 -14.44 -17.92 20.16
N PRO A 253 -14.27 -16.64 20.51
CA PRO A 253 -13.23 -15.81 19.93
C PRO A 253 -11.80 -16.28 20.19
N VAL A 254 -11.56 -16.96 21.31
CA VAL A 254 -10.23 -17.42 21.74
C VAL A 254 -9.98 -18.86 21.29
N ARG A 255 -9.24 -19.03 20.19
CA ARG A 255 -8.76 -20.33 19.68
C ARG A 255 -7.67 -20.13 18.61
N PRO A 256 -6.74 -21.09 18.38
CA PRO A 256 -5.76 -20.98 17.31
C PRO A 256 -6.43 -21.05 15.94
N TYR A 257 -6.04 -20.18 15.00
CA TYR A 257 -6.61 -20.11 13.64
C TYR A 257 -8.16 -20.04 13.63
N PRO A 258 -8.79 -18.99 14.23
CA PRO A 258 -10.24 -18.94 14.43
C PRO A 258 -11.06 -19.24 13.18
N PHE A 259 -10.76 -18.57 12.07
CA PHE A 259 -11.42 -18.78 10.79
C PHE A 259 -11.29 -20.22 10.29
N SER A 260 -10.07 -20.77 10.30
CA SER A 260 -9.83 -22.13 9.79
C SER A 260 -10.57 -23.21 10.59
N GLN A 261 -10.77 -22.98 11.89
CA GLN A 261 -11.58 -23.87 12.72
C GLN A 261 -13.08 -23.70 12.49
N SER A 262 -13.56 -22.47 12.27
CA SER A 262 -14.97 -22.24 11.87
C SER A 262 -15.26 -22.89 10.54
N LEU A 263 -14.38 -22.72 9.55
CA LEU A 263 -14.53 -23.36 8.26
C LEU A 263 -14.63 -24.88 8.42
N LYS A 264 -13.72 -25.50 9.19
CA LYS A 264 -13.76 -26.95 9.45
C LYS A 264 -15.06 -27.39 10.13
N LYS A 265 -15.64 -26.58 11.02
CA LYS A 265 -16.91 -26.90 11.68
C LYS A 265 -18.07 -27.02 10.68
N PHE A 266 -18.16 -26.10 9.72
CA PHE A 266 -19.27 -26.03 8.76
C PHE A 266 -19.03 -26.83 7.47
N THR A 267 -17.80 -26.94 7.00
CA THR A 267 -17.45 -27.57 5.70
C THR A 267 -16.70 -28.89 5.84
N LYS A 268 -16.31 -29.27 7.07
CA LYS A 268 -15.37 -30.38 7.38
C LYS A 268 -13.94 -30.18 6.86
N GLN A 269 -13.65 -29.06 6.19
CA GLN A 269 -12.35 -28.73 5.63
C GLN A 269 -11.74 -27.50 6.31
N ASN A 270 -10.43 -27.52 6.56
CA ASN A 270 -9.69 -26.34 7.00
C ASN A 270 -9.34 -25.44 5.79
N SER A 271 -8.81 -24.24 6.01
CA SER A 271 -8.56 -23.26 4.94
C SER A 271 -7.67 -23.80 3.82
N ARG A 272 -6.63 -24.57 4.16
CA ARG A 272 -5.70 -25.15 3.17
C ARG A 272 -6.38 -26.25 2.35
N THR A 273 -7.07 -27.17 3.01
CA THR A 273 -7.77 -28.27 2.31
C THR A 273 -8.89 -27.73 1.43
N TYR A 274 -9.59 -26.69 1.90
CA TYR A 274 -10.63 -26.02 1.13
C TYR A 274 -10.05 -25.34 -0.10
N PHE A 275 -8.98 -24.55 0.06
CA PHE A 275 -8.26 -23.94 -1.05
C PHE A 275 -7.83 -24.95 -2.12
N LEU A 276 -7.24 -26.09 -1.71
CA LEU A 276 -6.83 -27.13 -2.66
C LEU A 276 -8.03 -27.75 -3.39
N SER A 277 -9.15 -27.98 -2.69
CA SER A 277 -10.39 -28.46 -3.32
C SER A 277 -10.95 -27.47 -4.33
N THR A 278 -10.97 -26.18 -3.99
CA THR A 278 -11.37 -25.11 -4.92
C THR A 278 -10.43 -25.06 -6.12
N GLN A 279 -9.11 -25.09 -5.91
CA GLN A 279 -8.12 -25.09 -7.00
C GLN A 279 -8.31 -26.24 -8.00
N ASN A 280 -8.65 -27.44 -7.53
CA ASN A 280 -8.94 -28.57 -8.41
C ASN A 280 -10.20 -28.32 -9.27
N LYS A 281 -11.26 -27.79 -8.66
CA LYS A 281 -12.50 -27.41 -9.37
C LYS A 281 -12.25 -26.32 -10.41
N LEU A 282 -11.41 -25.32 -10.08
CA LEU A 282 -11.01 -24.27 -11.01
C LEU A 282 -10.26 -24.85 -12.21
N ALA A 283 -9.34 -25.78 -11.97
CA ALA A 283 -8.60 -26.47 -13.03
C ALA A 283 -9.53 -27.20 -14.00
N GLU A 284 -10.50 -27.93 -13.49
CA GLU A 284 -11.50 -28.62 -14.31
C GLU A 284 -12.32 -27.63 -15.15
N LYS A 285 -12.90 -26.59 -14.53
CA LYS A 285 -13.73 -25.61 -15.26
C LYS A 285 -12.93 -24.82 -16.31
N TRP A 286 -11.70 -24.42 -15.99
CA TRP A 286 -10.87 -23.68 -16.95
C TRP A 286 -10.31 -24.55 -18.07
N LYS A 287 -10.09 -25.85 -17.84
CA LYS A 287 -9.74 -26.80 -18.89
C LYS A 287 -10.90 -26.97 -19.88
N ILE A 288 -12.13 -27.12 -19.37
CA ILE A 288 -13.34 -27.18 -20.21
C ILE A 288 -13.49 -25.87 -21.02
N GLN A 289 -13.24 -24.71 -20.39
CA GLN A 289 -13.24 -23.43 -21.10
C GLN A 289 -12.17 -23.39 -22.20
N GLU A 290 -10.96 -23.85 -21.93
CA GLU A 290 -9.85 -23.90 -22.89
C GLU A 290 -10.19 -24.78 -24.09
N GLU A 291 -10.76 -25.97 -23.87
CA GLU A 291 -11.17 -26.92 -24.92
C GLU A 291 -12.25 -26.35 -25.86
N LYS A 292 -13.11 -25.46 -25.34
CA LYS A 292 -14.15 -24.77 -26.14
C LYS A 292 -13.67 -23.49 -26.82
N SER A 293 -12.54 -22.93 -26.37
CA SER A 293 -12.07 -21.63 -26.84
C SER A 293 -11.15 -21.79 -28.05
N VAL A 294 -11.43 -21.03 -29.12
CA VAL A 294 -10.49 -20.91 -30.24
C VAL A 294 -9.34 -19.99 -29.81
N THR A 295 -8.10 -20.49 -29.87
CA THR A 295 -6.91 -19.74 -29.47
C THR A 295 -5.78 -19.87 -30.49
N GLU A 296 -4.92 -18.87 -30.53
CA GLU A 296 -3.75 -18.75 -31.37
C GLU A 296 -2.50 -18.62 -30.50
N SER A 297 -1.39 -19.13 -31.02
CA SER A 297 -0.08 -18.98 -30.40
C SER A 297 0.65 -17.79 -31.01
N TYR A 298 1.22 -16.94 -30.16
CA TYR A 298 2.01 -15.79 -30.57
C TYR A 298 3.44 -15.88 -30.01
N GLU A 299 4.42 -15.73 -30.90
CA GLU A 299 5.84 -15.70 -30.53
C GLU A 299 6.15 -14.43 -29.72
N SER A 300 7.02 -14.57 -28.72
CA SER A 300 7.50 -13.45 -27.93
C SER A 300 8.69 -12.76 -28.58
N LEU A 301 8.63 -11.44 -28.72
CA LEU A 301 9.73 -10.60 -29.20
C LEU A 301 10.75 -10.27 -28.11
N ASN A 302 10.38 -10.42 -26.84
CA ASN A 302 11.31 -10.30 -25.71
C ASN A 302 11.93 -11.64 -25.33
N LYS A 303 13.05 -11.60 -24.60
CA LYS A 303 13.62 -12.80 -23.96
C LYS A 303 12.62 -13.38 -22.95
N LYS A 304 12.45 -14.71 -22.97
CA LYS A 304 11.61 -15.42 -22.00
C LYS A 304 12.06 -15.08 -20.57
N PRO A 305 11.21 -14.43 -19.76
CA PRO A 305 11.61 -14.01 -18.43
C PRO A 305 11.67 -15.22 -17.48
N ALA A 306 12.65 -15.25 -16.59
CA ALA A 306 12.78 -16.28 -15.55
C ALA A 306 11.99 -15.96 -14.27
N LEU A 307 11.54 -14.71 -14.13
CA LEU A 307 10.80 -14.17 -12.98
C LEU A 307 9.59 -13.41 -13.50
N ALA A 308 8.61 -13.17 -12.63
CA ALA A 308 7.50 -12.26 -12.91
C ALA A 308 8.01 -10.91 -13.44
N THR A 309 7.68 -10.63 -14.69
CA THR A 309 8.16 -9.51 -15.50
C THR A 309 7.08 -9.12 -16.49
N ASP A 310 6.73 -7.84 -16.48
CA ASP A 310 5.77 -7.27 -17.41
C ASP A 310 6.47 -6.27 -18.32
N TYR A 311 6.18 -6.39 -19.62
CA TYR A 311 6.50 -5.39 -20.63
C TYR A 311 5.17 -4.76 -21.03
N PHE A 312 4.94 -3.49 -20.75
CA PHE A 312 3.68 -2.81 -21.03
C PHE A 312 3.80 -1.93 -22.28
N LEU A 313 2.70 -1.91 -23.05
CA LEU A 313 2.43 -0.94 -24.12
C LEU A 313 3.52 -0.92 -25.21
N PRO A 314 3.81 -2.05 -25.87
CA PRO A 314 4.87 -2.11 -26.85
C PRO A 314 4.56 -1.24 -28.06
N VAL A 315 5.58 -0.54 -28.56
CA VAL A 315 5.53 0.26 -29.79
C VAL A 315 6.81 0.04 -30.60
N ARG A 316 6.72 0.01 -31.93
CA ARG A 316 7.90 -0.05 -32.81
C ARG A 316 8.62 1.29 -32.82
N LEU A 317 9.93 1.28 -32.55
CA LEU A 317 10.81 2.44 -32.77
C LEU A 317 11.27 2.52 -34.22
N ASN A 318 11.54 1.35 -34.80
CA ASN A 318 11.90 1.12 -36.19
C ASN A 318 11.67 -0.37 -36.51
N LYS A 319 12.06 -0.81 -37.70
CA LYS A 319 11.88 -2.19 -38.17
C LYS A 319 12.43 -3.26 -37.20
N ASN A 320 13.49 -2.96 -36.44
CA ASN A 320 14.23 -3.95 -35.66
C ASN A 320 14.18 -3.69 -34.14
N GLN A 321 13.55 -2.59 -33.69
CA GLN A 321 13.55 -2.20 -32.28
C GLN A 321 12.14 -1.92 -31.76
N VAL A 322 11.87 -2.37 -30.54
CA VAL A 322 10.62 -2.16 -29.80
C VAL A 322 10.89 -1.38 -28.54
N LEU A 323 10.08 -0.36 -28.24
CA LEU A 323 10.05 0.34 -26.96
C LEU A 323 8.89 -0.18 -26.11
N ALA A 324 9.13 -0.38 -24.81
CA ALA A 324 8.09 -0.72 -23.83
C ALA A 324 8.41 -0.13 -22.44
N LEU A 325 7.44 -0.11 -21.53
CA LEU A 325 7.72 0.01 -20.09
C LEU A 325 7.94 -1.38 -19.50
N LYS A 326 9.05 -1.57 -18.80
CA LYS A 326 9.36 -2.82 -18.11
C LYS A 326 9.27 -2.66 -16.60
N GLU A 327 8.65 -3.62 -15.93
CA GLU A 327 8.66 -3.79 -14.48
C GLU A 327 8.87 -5.27 -14.14
N SER A 328 9.61 -5.57 -13.08
CA SER A 328 9.81 -6.94 -12.62
C SER A 328 9.99 -7.01 -11.11
N LYS A 329 10.02 -8.23 -10.56
CA LYS A 329 10.41 -8.46 -9.15
C LYS A 329 11.79 -7.91 -8.79
N THR A 330 12.65 -7.64 -9.79
CA THR A 330 14.04 -7.22 -9.60
C THR A 330 14.35 -5.77 -10.01
N ASP A 331 13.44 -5.11 -10.75
CA ASP A 331 13.64 -3.76 -11.27
C ASP A 331 12.34 -2.95 -11.24
N ALA A 332 12.41 -1.76 -10.62
CA ALA A 332 11.32 -0.80 -10.61
C ALA A 332 11.10 -0.22 -12.01
N ARG A 333 9.86 0.17 -12.32
CA ARG A 333 9.40 0.53 -13.66
C ARG A 333 10.32 1.50 -14.43
N TYR A 334 10.66 1.14 -15.67
CA TYR A 334 11.55 1.90 -16.55
C TYR A 334 11.25 1.69 -18.04
N PHE A 335 11.65 2.61 -18.90
CA PHE A 335 11.58 2.41 -20.35
C PHE A 335 12.73 1.54 -20.86
N VAL A 336 12.41 0.54 -21.69
CA VAL A 336 13.36 -0.41 -22.27
C VAL A 336 13.22 -0.46 -23.79
N VAL A 337 14.36 -0.54 -24.49
CA VAL A 337 14.42 -0.88 -25.91
C VAL A 337 14.79 -2.34 -26.04
N ILE A 338 14.06 -3.08 -26.85
CA ILE A 338 14.29 -4.49 -27.17
C ILE A 338 14.71 -4.56 -28.63
N ASN A 339 15.88 -5.14 -28.88
CA ASN A 339 16.43 -5.34 -30.22
C ASN A 339 15.92 -6.64 -30.84
N GLU A 340 16.15 -6.83 -32.13
CA GLU A 340 15.75 -8.00 -32.90
C GLU A 340 16.33 -9.32 -32.34
N ASP A 341 17.55 -9.29 -31.81
CA ASP A 341 18.19 -10.41 -31.12
C ASP A 341 17.64 -10.65 -29.69
N LYS A 342 16.57 -9.95 -29.32
CA LYS A 342 15.91 -9.95 -28.00
C LYS A 342 16.79 -9.40 -26.87
N SER A 343 17.92 -8.75 -27.17
CA SER A 343 18.71 -8.01 -26.19
C SER A 343 17.99 -6.74 -25.73
N GLU A 344 18.24 -6.33 -24.50
CA GLU A 344 17.55 -5.21 -23.87
C GLU A 344 18.49 -4.07 -23.51
N GLN A 345 18.08 -2.85 -23.84
CA GLN A 345 18.74 -1.62 -23.44
C GLN A 345 17.81 -0.80 -22.53
N LYS A 346 18.21 -0.64 -21.27
CA LYS A 346 17.51 0.24 -20.32
C LYS A 346 17.73 1.70 -20.68
N LEU A 347 16.65 2.50 -20.76
CA LEU A 347 16.71 3.94 -20.97
C LEU A 347 16.74 4.71 -19.65
N PHE A 348 15.60 4.82 -18.96
CA PHE A 348 15.49 5.55 -17.69
C PHE A 348 14.27 5.09 -16.88
N GLY A 349 14.36 5.25 -15.56
CA GLY A 349 13.26 4.98 -14.63
C GLY A 349 12.26 6.13 -14.53
N ILE A 350 11.01 5.81 -14.21
CA ILE A 350 9.91 6.77 -14.07
C ILE A 350 9.29 6.73 -12.67
N GLY A 351 8.47 7.73 -12.37
CA GLY A 351 7.68 7.78 -11.15
C GLY A 351 6.52 6.80 -11.13
N TYR A 352 5.75 6.83 -10.04
CA TYR A 352 4.53 6.06 -9.93
C TYR A 352 3.52 6.51 -10.99
N GLN A 353 2.83 5.55 -11.56
CA GLN A 353 1.65 5.78 -12.39
C GLN A 353 0.52 4.99 -11.75
N GLU A 354 -0.70 5.51 -11.79
CA GLU A 354 -1.85 4.75 -11.31
C GLU A 354 -2.04 3.50 -12.15
N GLN A 355 -1.83 3.63 -13.46
CA GLN A 355 -1.82 2.53 -14.42
C GLN A 355 -0.65 2.74 -15.39
N PRO A 356 0.00 1.66 -15.88
CA PRO A 356 1.01 1.81 -16.91
C PRO A 356 0.42 2.55 -18.11
N TRP A 357 1.05 3.66 -18.52
CA TRP A 357 0.60 4.44 -19.67
C TRP A 357 1.76 5.21 -20.32
N PHE A 358 1.81 5.19 -21.64
CA PHE A 358 2.61 6.13 -22.44
C PHE A 358 2.13 6.14 -23.89
N THR A 359 2.52 7.18 -24.62
CA THR A 359 2.46 7.20 -26.09
C THR A 359 3.75 7.75 -26.67
N LEU A 360 4.10 7.28 -27.87
CA LEU A 360 5.26 7.71 -28.63
C LEU A 360 4.83 8.08 -30.04
N LYS A 361 5.10 9.32 -30.46
CA LYS A 361 4.91 9.80 -31.84
C LYS A 361 6.01 10.80 -32.17
N ASN A 362 6.53 10.76 -33.40
CA ASN A 362 7.55 11.68 -33.89
C ASN A 362 8.73 11.89 -32.90
N GLU A 363 9.31 10.77 -32.42
CA GLU A 363 10.41 10.73 -31.43
C GLU A 363 10.09 11.37 -30.04
N LEU A 364 8.86 11.82 -29.82
CA LEU A 364 8.40 12.38 -28.56
C LEU A 364 7.62 11.32 -27.78
N LEU A 365 8.12 11.03 -26.58
CA LEU A 365 7.50 10.15 -25.62
C LEU A 365 6.75 10.97 -24.58
N VAL A 366 5.49 10.64 -24.29
CA VAL A 366 4.72 11.26 -23.20
C VAL A 366 4.08 10.21 -22.30
N TRP A 367 3.98 10.52 -21.00
CA TRP A 367 3.35 9.69 -19.99
C TRP A 367 2.89 10.55 -18.82
N ASP A 368 1.97 10.03 -18.00
CA ASP A 368 1.58 10.65 -16.73
C ASP A 368 2.35 10.04 -15.55
N GLU A 369 2.61 10.85 -14.52
CA GLU A 369 3.16 10.40 -13.24
C GLU A 369 2.39 11.01 -12.06
N ILE A 370 2.22 10.21 -11.01
CA ILE A 370 1.72 10.66 -9.71
C ILE A 370 2.78 11.53 -9.03
N ARG A 371 2.36 12.69 -8.53
CA ARG A 371 3.14 13.61 -7.70
C ARG A 371 2.42 13.86 -6.40
N TYR A 372 3.06 13.54 -5.29
CA TYR A 372 2.49 13.79 -3.97
C TYR A 372 2.70 15.25 -3.56
N ASP A 373 1.72 15.81 -2.85
CA ASP A 373 1.95 17.04 -2.10
C ASP A 373 3.09 16.83 -1.09
N PRO A 374 4.01 17.80 -0.96
CA PRO A 374 5.10 17.69 0.00
C PRO A 374 4.63 17.40 1.43
N ARG A 375 3.53 18.01 1.86
CA ARG A 375 3.08 17.98 3.26
C ARG A 375 1.78 17.20 3.49
N TYR A 376 0.78 17.34 2.61
CA TYR A 376 -0.58 16.83 2.83
C TYR A 376 -0.85 15.60 1.98
N LYS A 377 -0.71 14.40 2.58
CA LYS A 377 -0.72 13.13 1.83
C LYS A 377 -2.08 12.69 1.29
N GLN A 378 -3.18 13.33 1.67
CA GLN A 378 -4.46 13.15 0.97
C GLN A 378 -4.50 13.87 -0.38
N ARG A 379 -3.55 14.78 -0.65
CA ARG A 379 -3.43 15.51 -1.91
C ARG A 379 -2.31 14.94 -2.77
N SER A 380 -2.66 14.55 -3.98
CA SER A 380 -1.72 14.16 -5.03
C SER A 380 -2.20 14.69 -6.38
N TYR A 381 -1.33 14.59 -7.38
CA TYR A 381 -1.51 15.14 -8.71
C TYR A 381 -1.11 14.09 -9.75
N SER A 382 -1.75 14.14 -10.92
CA SER A 382 -1.33 13.40 -12.10
C SER A 382 -0.78 14.39 -13.12
N VAL A 383 0.53 14.35 -13.34
CA VAL A 383 1.26 15.29 -14.20
C VAL A 383 1.78 14.61 -15.45
N ILE A 384 1.62 15.28 -16.59
CA ILE A 384 2.20 14.87 -17.86
C ILE A 384 3.70 15.20 -17.89
N CYS A 385 4.50 14.20 -18.19
CA CYS A 385 5.93 14.29 -18.48
C CYS A 385 6.19 13.97 -19.96
N SER A 386 7.29 14.47 -20.50
CA SER A 386 7.75 14.15 -21.84
C SER A 386 9.25 13.94 -21.92
N TYR A 387 9.66 13.15 -22.91
CA TYR A 387 11.05 12.88 -23.25
C TYR A 387 11.20 12.83 -24.77
N ASN A 388 12.13 13.60 -25.32
CA ASN A 388 12.43 13.56 -26.74
C ASN A 388 13.62 12.62 -26.99
N LEU A 389 13.42 11.54 -27.74
CA LEU A 389 14.41 10.47 -27.96
C LEU A 389 15.67 10.98 -28.68
N LYS A 390 15.52 11.95 -29.59
CA LYS A 390 16.62 12.53 -30.38
C LYS A 390 17.50 13.48 -29.55
N THR A 391 16.88 14.44 -28.87
CA THR A 391 17.59 15.46 -28.07
C THR A 391 17.93 14.99 -26.66
N LYS A 392 17.35 13.88 -26.21
CA LYS A 392 17.49 13.31 -24.86
C LYS A 392 17.04 14.26 -23.74
N LYS A 393 16.13 15.20 -24.04
CA LYS A 393 15.63 16.19 -23.08
C LYS A 393 14.34 15.75 -22.41
N PHE A 394 14.31 15.86 -21.08
CA PHE A 394 13.12 15.67 -20.25
C PHE A 394 12.37 16.99 -20.04
N LYS A 395 11.04 16.94 -20.01
CA LYS A 395 10.21 18.05 -19.55
C LYS A 395 9.06 17.56 -18.68
N LYS A 396 8.72 18.34 -17.66
CA LYS A 396 7.47 18.22 -16.91
C LYS A 396 6.51 19.24 -17.51
N LEU A 397 5.53 18.78 -18.29
CA LEU A 397 4.63 19.63 -19.08
C LEU A 397 3.49 20.24 -18.25
N SER A 398 3.17 19.66 -17.09
CA SER A 398 2.09 20.16 -16.23
C SER A 398 2.48 20.12 -14.74
N SER A 399 1.77 20.88 -13.92
CA SER A 399 1.99 20.93 -12.47
C SER A 399 0.67 21.14 -11.75
N LYS A 400 0.54 20.48 -10.59
CA LYS A 400 -0.71 20.48 -9.79
C LYS A 400 -1.95 20.08 -10.62
N SER A 401 -1.76 19.25 -11.63
CA SER A 401 -2.79 18.81 -12.58
C SER A 401 -3.42 17.48 -12.17
N ARG A 402 -4.53 17.14 -12.84
CA ARG A 402 -5.27 15.89 -12.70
C ARG A 402 -5.57 15.37 -14.10
N LEU A 403 -4.50 15.17 -14.87
CA LEU A 403 -4.50 14.76 -16.27
C LEU A 403 -4.05 13.32 -16.37
N PHE A 404 -4.83 12.49 -17.06
CA PHE A 404 -4.62 11.05 -17.11
C PHE A 404 -4.63 10.55 -18.55
N SER A 405 -3.96 9.41 -18.77
CA SER A 405 -3.87 8.73 -20.05
C SER A 405 -3.52 9.65 -21.24
N PRO A 406 -2.41 10.41 -21.20
CA PRO A 406 -2.02 11.31 -22.28
C PRO A 406 -1.71 10.56 -23.59
N SER A 407 -2.23 11.04 -24.71
CA SER A 407 -2.01 10.48 -26.04
C SER A 407 -1.59 11.55 -27.06
N LEU A 408 -0.51 11.31 -27.80
CA LEU A 408 0.03 12.23 -28.79
C LEU A 408 -0.71 12.17 -30.14
N SER A 409 -0.86 13.33 -30.79
CA SER A 409 -1.14 13.40 -32.22
C SER A 409 0.03 12.85 -33.03
N ASN A 410 -0.22 12.40 -34.26
CA ASN A 410 0.81 11.74 -35.08
C ASN A 410 2.02 12.65 -35.38
N ASP A 411 1.79 13.96 -35.53
CA ASP A 411 2.85 14.97 -35.72
C ASP A 411 3.62 15.32 -34.44
N GLY A 412 3.18 14.82 -33.28
CA GLY A 412 3.79 15.07 -31.97
C GLY A 412 3.56 16.46 -31.41
N LYS A 413 2.64 17.27 -31.97
CA LYS A 413 2.41 18.66 -31.54
C LYS A 413 1.30 18.82 -30.51
N LYS A 414 0.36 17.88 -30.44
CA LYS A 414 -0.78 17.93 -29.53
C LYS A 414 -0.84 16.70 -28.63
N ILE A 415 -1.41 16.86 -27.45
CA ILE A 415 -1.70 15.79 -26.49
C ILE A 415 -3.18 15.83 -26.15
N ILE A 416 -3.90 14.72 -26.24
CA ILE A 416 -5.24 14.56 -25.68
C ILE A 416 -5.13 13.82 -24.34
N ALA A 417 -5.84 14.28 -23.32
CA ALA A 417 -5.85 13.65 -22.00
C ALA A 417 -7.23 13.76 -21.33
N SER A 418 -7.52 12.82 -20.42
CA SER A 418 -8.68 12.91 -19.53
C SER A 418 -8.35 13.84 -18.34
N LYS A 419 -9.21 14.82 -18.07
CA LYS A 419 -9.10 15.77 -16.96
C LYS A 419 -10.20 15.51 -15.95
N VAL A 420 -9.82 15.36 -14.68
CA VAL A 420 -10.77 15.20 -13.57
C VAL A 420 -10.68 16.42 -12.65
N GLU A 421 -11.75 17.19 -12.55
CA GLU A 421 -11.84 18.33 -11.64
C GLU A 421 -12.12 17.89 -10.19
N LEU A 422 -11.97 18.81 -9.23
CA LEU A 422 -12.22 18.53 -7.81
C LEU A 422 -13.70 18.27 -7.49
N ASN A 423 -14.61 18.75 -8.32
CA ASN A 423 -16.05 18.48 -8.23
C ASN A 423 -16.47 17.21 -9.00
N ASN A 424 -15.51 16.39 -9.47
CA ASN A 424 -15.75 15.25 -10.35
C ASN A 424 -16.42 15.62 -11.68
N GLN A 425 -16.15 16.82 -12.21
CA GLN A 425 -16.40 17.08 -13.63
C GLN A 425 -15.30 16.41 -14.47
N PHE A 426 -15.70 15.57 -15.42
CA PHE A 426 -14.81 14.85 -16.32
C PHE A 426 -14.81 15.50 -17.69
N ASN A 427 -13.65 15.86 -18.23
CA ASN A 427 -13.54 16.43 -19.58
C ASN A 427 -12.36 15.83 -20.34
N LEU A 428 -12.42 15.83 -21.66
CA LEU A 428 -11.21 15.67 -22.47
C LEU A 428 -10.59 17.04 -22.71
N VAL A 429 -9.26 17.11 -22.65
CA VAL A 429 -8.51 18.34 -22.95
C VAL A 429 -7.41 18.07 -23.95
N GLU A 430 -7.29 18.96 -24.92
CA GLU A 430 -6.17 19.04 -25.86
C GLU A 430 -5.13 20.00 -25.30
N LEU A 431 -3.87 19.56 -25.25
CA LEU A 431 -2.73 20.36 -24.81
C LEU A 431 -1.71 20.51 -25.93
N ASP A 432 -1.01 21.63 -25.94
CA ASP A 432 0.20 21.81 -26.74
C ASP A 432 1.33 20.94 -26.16
N ALA A 433 1.94 20.11 -27.00
CA ALA A 433 2.95 19.14 -26.56
C ALA A 433 4.29 19.80 -26.17
N ALA A 434 4.56 21.02 -26.62
CA ALA A 434 5.81 21.73 -26.34
C ALA A 434 5.78 22.47 -24.99
N SER A 435 4.65 23.07 -24.66
CA SER A 435 4.43 23.94 -23.49
C SER A 435 3.54 23.32 -22.41
N GLY A 436 2.68 22.37 -22.75
CA GLY A 436 1.68 21.80 -21.85
C GLY A 436 0.47 22.71 -21.60
N LYS A 437 0.30 23.80 -22.35
CA LYS A 437 -0.88 24.67 -22.25
C LYS A 437 -2.11 23.98 -22.82
N ILE A 438 -3.25 24.07 -22.12
CA ILE A 438 -4.54 23.60 -22.64
C ILE A 438 -4.95 24.49 -23.82
N LEU A 439 -5.16 23.87 -24.98
CA LEU A 439 -5.61 24.49 -26.21
C LEU A 439 -7.13 24.44 -26.35
N LYS A 440 -7.73 23.29 -26.02
CA LYS A 440 -9.17 23.05 -26.17
C LYS A 440 -9.67 22.15 -25.04
N THR A 441 -10.90 22.37 -24.58
CA THR A 441 -11.63 21.47 -23.68
C THR A 441 -12.90 21.01 -24.38
N TYR A 442 -13.11 19.69 -24.43
CA TYR A 442 -14.32 19.11 -25.02
C TYR A 442 -15.41 19.02 -23.93
N PRO A 443 -16.58 19.65 -24.13
CA PRO A 443 -17.67 19.57 -23.15
C PRO A 443 -18.18 18.14 -22.92
N ASN A 444 -18.52 17.84 -21.67
CA ASN A 444 -19.11 16.56 -21.27
C ASN A 444 -20.37 16.82 -20.42
N LEU A 445 -21.48 17.15 -21.09
CA LEU A 445 -22.71 17.63 -20.45
C LEU A 445 -23.37 16.57 -19.56
N GLU A 446 -23.31 15.31 -19.97
CA GLU A 446 -23.83 14.16 -19.20
C GLU A 446 -22.88 13.72 -18.07
N ASN A 447 -21.67 14.31 -18.03
CA ASN A 447 -20.61 14.04 -17.08
C ASN A 447 -20.24 12.54 -16.96
N GLU A 448 -20.19 11.83 -18.11
CA GLU A 448 -19.67 10.46 -18.16
C GLU A 448 -18.22 10.43 -17.67
N ILE A 449 -17.79 9.36 -16.99
CA ILE A 449 -16.38 9.20 -16.64
C ILE A 449 -15.60 8.91 -17.93
N LEU A 450 -14.62 9.74 -18.27
CA LEU A 450 -13.89 9.64 -19.54
C LEU A 450 -12.53 8.97 -19.36
N GLN A 451 -12.24 7.96 -20.19
CA GLN A 451 -11.06 7.12 -20.10
C GLN A 451 -10.32 7.00 -21.43
N THR A 452 -8.99 6.91 -21.34
CA THR A 452 -8.07 6.44 -22.40
C THR A 452 -8.32 7.04 -23.79
N PRO A 453 -8.26 8.38 -23.97
CA PRO A 453 -8.45 9.00 -25.27
C PRO A 453 -7.27 8.75 -26.22
N SER A 454 -7.52 8.76 -27.53
CA SER A 454 -6.49 8.70 -28.57
C SER A 454 -6.85 9.53 -29.80
N PHE A 455 -5.83 10.05 -30.47
CA PHE A 455 -5.97 10.75 -31.74
C PHE A 455 -5.93 9.77 -32.93
N ASP A 456 -6.60 10.16 -34.01
CA ASP A 456 -6.33 9.59 -35.34
C ASP A 456 -5.02 10.13 -35.94
N GLU A 457 -4.66 9.64 -37.12
CA GLU A 457 -3.45 10.05 -37.82
C GLU A 457 -3.44 11.55 -38.17
N SER A 458 -4.62 12.14 -38.46
CA SER A 458 -4.73 13.56 -38.79
C SER A 458 -4.64 14.47 -37.56
N GLY A 459 -4.86 13.94 -36.35
CA GLY A 459 -4.93 14.70 -35.11
C GLY A 459 -6.24 15.50 -34.95
N ASN A 460 -7.26 15.20 -35.74
CA ASN A 460 -8.56 15.91 -35.73
C ASN A 460 -9.69 15.07 -35.12
N LYS A 461 -9.56 13.74 -35.13
CA LYS A 461 -10.53 12.82 -34.54
C LYS A 461 -10.01 12.25 -33.24
N VAL A 462 -10.92 12.04 -32.30
CA VAL A 462 -10.59 11.49 -30.98
C VAL A 462 -11.51 10.31 -30.66
N ALA A 463 -10.94 9.14 -30.40
CA ALA A 463 -11.65 8.00 -29.84
C ALA A 463 -11.40 7.91 -28.33
N TYR A 464 -12.42 7.58 -27.54
CA TYR A 464 -12.30 7.44 -26.08
C TYR A 464 -13.38 6.53 -25.51
N ILE A 465 -13.19 6.12 -24.25
CA ILE A 465 -14.17 5.33 -23.51
C ILE A 465 -14.94 6.24 -22.55
N GLY A 466 -16.27 6.17 -22.59
CA GLY A 466 -17.15 6.76 -21.58
C GLY A 466 -17.65 5.68 -20.63
N VAL A 467 -17.81 5.99 -19.34
CA VAL A 467 -18.32 5.05 -18.34
C VAL A 467 -19.49 5.68 -17.59
N THR A 468 -20.57 4.92 -17.48
CA THR A 468 -21.75 5.23 -16.66
C THR A 468 -22.18 3.97 -15.90
N GLU A 469 -23.18 4.11 -15.03
CA GLU A 469 -23.82 2.94 -14.38
C GLU A 469 -24.38 1.91 -15.38
N LYS A 470 -24.72 2.34 -16.60
CA LYS A 470 -25.25 1.45 -17.65
C LYS A 470 -24.18 0.60 -18.32
N GLY A 471 -22.90 0.96 -18.23
CA GLY A 471 -21.83 0.26 -18.93
C GLY A 471 -20.75 1.20 -19.46
N LYS A 472 -19.79 0.60 -20.18
CA LYS A 472 -18.78 1.31 -20.96
C LYS A 472 -19.25 1.55 -22.39
N SER A 473 -18.94 2.72 -22.92
CA SER A 473 -19.25 3.14 -24.28
C SER A 473 -17.99 3.53 -25.03
N LEU A 474 -17.91 3.20 -26.32
CA LEU A 474 -16.85 3.69 -27.20
C LEU A 474 -17.39 4.85 -28.04
N TRP A 475 -16.75 6.01 -27.89
CA TRP A 475 -17.14 7.25 -28.54
C TRP A 475 -16.08 7.72 -29.55
N LEU A 476 -16.55 8.41 -30.59
CA LEU A 476 -15.73 9.11 -31.58
C LEU A 476 -16.14 10.58 -31.66
N ILE A 477 -15.18 11.48 -31.53
CA ILE A 477 -15.33 12.91 -31.83
C ILE A 477 -14.67 13.20 -33.17
N ASP A 478 -15.38 13.89 -34.05
CA ASP A 478 -14.90 14.40 -35.33
C ASP A 478 -15.37 15.87 -35.47
N GLY A 479 -14.46 16.82 -35.23
CA GLY A 479 -14.82 18.24 -35.09
C GLY A 479 -15.75 18.49 -33.89
N GLU A 480 -16.99 18.92 -34.16
CA GLU A 480 -18.06 19.09 -33.16
C GLU A 480 -18.98 17.88 -33.05
N LYS A 481 -18.89 16.93 -33.99
CA LYS A 481 -19.76 15.76 -34.04
C LYS A 481 -19.27 14.69 -33.07
N LYS A 482 -20.10 14.33 -32.09
CA LYS A 482 -19.91 13.18 -31.18
C LYS A 482 -20.74 11.99 -31.68
N SER A 483 -20.11 10.85 -31.93
CA SER A 483 -20.74 9.62 -32.46
C SER A 483 -20.52 8.43 -31.52
N LEU A 484 -21.60 7.72 -31.20
CA LEU A 484 -21.58 6.51 -30.37
C LEU A 484 -21.35 5.26 -31.23
N LEU A 485 -20.24 4.55 -30.97
CA LEU A 485 -19.86 3.35 -31.72
C LEU A 485 -20.27 2.07 -30.99
N ILE A 486 -20.01 1.98 -29.69
CA ILE A 486 -20.46 0.89 -28.81
C ILE A 486 -21.17 1.54 -27.62
N SER A 487 -22.38 1.07 -27.32
CA SER A 487 -23.23 1.66 -26.29
C SER A 487 -23.34 0.77 -25.06
N ASN A 488 -23.10 1.31 -23.87
CA ASN A 488 -23.48 0.73 -22.56
C ASN A 488 -23.11 -0.75 -22.40
N SER A 489 -21.92 -1.13 -22.83
CA SER A 489 -21.44 -2.51 -22.80
C SER A 489 -20.95 -2.90 -21.40
N ARG A 490 -21.27 -4.12 -20.98
CA ARG A 490 -20.68 -4.74 -19.77
C ARG A 490 -19.31 -5.37 -20.04
N GLN A 491 -18.81 -5.26 -21.27
CA GLN A 491 -17.46 -5.63 -21.64
C GLN A 491 -16.44 -4.64 -21.06
N GLN A 492 -15.20 -5.10 -20.88
CA GLN A 492 -14.08 -4.24 -20.54
C GLN A 492 -13.57 -3.54 -21.79
N LEU A 493 -14.17 -2.40 -22.15
CA LEU A 493 -13.65 -1.56 -23.21
C LEU A 493 -12.46 -0.75 -22.68
N SER A 494 -11.32 -0.84 -23.34
CA SER A 494 -10.15 -0.03 -22.99
C SER A 494 -9.25 0.26 -24.18
N ARG A 495 -8.53 1.38 -24.07
CA ARG A 495 -7.46 1.83 -24.97
C ARG A 495 -7.83 1.75 -26.47
N PRO A 496 -8.89 2.47 -26.90
CA PRO A 496 -9.15 2.63 -28.32
C PRO A 496 -7.97 3.35 -28.98
N VAL A 497 -7.50 2.84 -30.10
CA VAL A 497 -6.46 3.43 -30.96
C VAL A 497 -6.89 3.34 -32.41
N PHE A 498 -6.48 4.29 -33.24
CA PHE A 498 -6.72 4.23 -34.68
C PHE A 498 -5.63 3.38 -35.33
N ILE A 499 -6.04 2.44 -36.19
CA ILE A 499 -5.17 1.62 -37.03
C ILE A 499 -5.86 1.56 -38.39
N ASN A 500 -5.20 2.08 -39.43
CA ASN A 500 -5.85 2.40 -40.71
C ASN A 500 -7.14 3.25 -40.50
N ASN A 501 -8.24 2.88 -41.18
CA ASN A 501 -9.54 3.55 -41.07
C ASN A 501 -10.46 2.99 -39.96
N LYS A 502 -9.93 2.17 -39.04
CA LYS A 502 -10.70 1.50 -37.98
C LYS A 502 -10.21 1.90 -36.59
N ILE A 503 -11.05 1.67 -35.60
CA ILE A 503 -10.68 1.81 -34.19
C ILE A 503 -10.46 0.42 -33.61
N VAL A 504 -9.27 0.21 -33.06
CA VAL A 504 -8.84 -1.02 -32.41
C VAL A 504 -8.85 -0.82 -30.91
N PHE A 505 -9.40 -1.78 -30.16
CA PHE A 505 -9.62 -1.66 -28.72
C PHE A 505 -9.55 -3.03 -28.04
N ASN A 506 -9.39 -3.03 -26.72
CA ASN A 506 -9.49 -4.24 -25.91
C ASN A 506 -10.91 -4.46 -25.41
N ALA A 507 -11.36 -5.72 -25.43
CA ALA A 507 -12.63 -6.21 -24.88
C ALA A 507 -12.51 -7.72 -24.57
N HIS A 508 -13.56 -8.36 -24.07
CA HIS A 508 -13.53 -9.80 -23.76
C HIS A 508 -14.76 -10.56 -24.30
N PHE A 509 -15.17 -10.25 -25.55
CA PHE A 509 -16.42 -10.76 -26.11
C PHE A 509 -16.51 -12.31 -26.13
N ASN A 510 -15.38 -13.01 -26.28
CA ASN A 510 -15.34 -14.47 -26.24
C ASN A 510 -15.05 -15.07 -24.84
N GLY A 511 -15.05 -14.23 -23.80
CA GLY A 511 -14.75 -14.63 -22.42
C GLY A 511 -13.27 -14.61 -22.04
N ILE A 512 -12.40 -14.14 -22.93
CA ILE A 512 -10.97 -13.85 -22.70
C ILE A 512 -10.67 -12.45 -23.25
N ASP A 513 -9.93 -11.63 -22.53
CA ASP A 513 -9.53 -10.30 -23.01
C ASP A 513 -8.70 -10.42 -24.30
N ASN A 514 -9.19 -9.83 -25.39
CA ASN A 514 -8.59 -9.85 -26.72
C ASN A 514 -8.65 -8.46 -27.35
N ILE A 515 -8.02 -8.35 -28.52
CA ILE A 515 -8.02 -7.15 -29.34
C ILE A 515 -9.09 -7.29 -30.42
N TYR A 516 -9.90 -6.25 -30.56
CA TYR A 516 -10.98 -6.16 -31.53
C TYR A 516 -10.84 -4.89 -32.35
N SER A 517 -11.37 -4.90 -33.57
CA SER A 517 -11.54 -3.70 -34.40
C SER A 517 -13.02 -3.40 -34.55
N ILE A 518 -13.35 -2.11 -34.69
CA ILE A 518 -14.66 -1.64 -35.12
C ILE A 518 -14.49 -0.69 -36.30
N ASP A 519 -15.31 -0.89 -37.32
CA ASP A 519 -15.47 0.08 -38.41
C ASP A 519 -16.41 1.21 -37.94
N PRO A 520 -15.96 2.48 -37.89
CA PRO A 520 -16.78 3.59 -37.44
C PRO A 520 -18.06 3.82 -38.28
N VAL A 521 -18.09 3.37 -39.53
CA VAL A 521 -19.23 3.54 -40.45
C VAL A 521 -20.22 2.40 -40.29
N SER A 522 -19.79 1.16 -40.53
CA SER A 522 -20.68 -0.02 -40.47
C SER A 522 -20.97 -0.50 -39.04
N LYS A 523 -20.18 -0.05 -38.05
CA LYS A 523 -20.17 -0.51 -36.66
C LYS A 523 -19.91 -2.02 -36.48
N LYS A 524 -19.45 -2.69 -37.53
CA LYS A 524 -19.10 -4.11 -37.48
C LYS A 524 -17.85 -4.31 -36.61
N ILE A 525 -17.93 -5.26 -35.69
CA ILE A 525 -16.83 -5.64 -34.80
C ILE A 525 -16.21 -6.95 -35.30
N ASN A 526 -14.89 -6.97 -35.43
CA ASN A 526 -14.11 -8.17 -35.77
C ASN A 526 -13.01 -8.41 -34.73
N ALA A 527 -12.71 -9.68 -34.45
CA ALA A 527 -11.57 -10.07 -33.63
C ALA A 527 -10.26 -9.92 -34.41
N LEU A 528 -9.23 -9.38 -33.76
CA LEU A 528 -7.86 -9.28 -34.30
C LEU A 528 -6.87 -10.19 -33.58
N SER A 529 -7.25 -10.75 -32.44
CA SER A 529 -6.45 -11.71 -31.69
C SER A 529 -7.31 -12.79 -31.07
N ALA A 530 -6.68 -13.93 -30.79
CA ALA A 530 -7.26 -15.04 -30.05
C ALA A 530 -6.25 -15.58 -29.02
N SER A 531 -5.80 -14.76 -28.07
CA SER A 531 -4.81 -15.20 -27.08
C SER A 531 -5.38 -16.26 -26.13
N LYS A 532 -4.52 -17.22 -25.75
CA LYS A 532 -4.80 -18.26 -24.75
C LYS A 532 -5.20 -17.69 -23.37
N TYR A 533 -4.56 -16.60 -22.94
CA TYR A 533 -4.77 -16.00 -21.62
C TYR A 533 -5.24 -14.55 -21.68
N GLY A 534 -4.75 -13.79 -22.65
CA GLY A 534 -5.25 -12.45 -22.95
C GLY A 534 -4.28 -11.62 -23.81
N ALA A 535 -4.83 -10.76 -24.65
CA ALA A 535 -4.10 -9.83 -25.51
C ALA A 535 -4.54 -8.37 -25.26
N PHE A 536 -3.57 -7.47 -25.11
CA PHE A 536 -3.76 -6.11 -24.60
C PHE A 536 -2.90 -5.07 -25.33
N ASN A 537 -3.25 -3.80 -25.20
CA ASN A 537 -2.38 -2.66 -25.55
C ASN A 537 -1.82 -2.67 -26.99
N PRO A 538 -2.67 -2.82 -28.03
CA PRO A 538 -2.22 -2.88 -29.42
C PRO A 538 -1.63 -1.56 -29.93
N SER A 539 -0.60 -1.60 -30.74
CA SER A 539 -0.19 -0.48 -31.57
C SER A 539 0.11 -0.93 -32.99
N GLU A 540 -0.04 -0.01 -33.93
CA GLU A 540 0.24 -0.25 -35.34
C GLU A 540 1.73 -0.29 -35.62
N THR A 541 2.12 -1.10 -36.60
CA THR A 541 3.46 -1.11 -37.18
C THR A 541 3.41 -0.72 -38.65
N ALA A 542 4.53 -0.24 -39.19
CA ALA A 542 4.60 0.26 -40.58
C ALA A 542 4.28 -0.80 -41.66
N ASP A 543 4.36 -2.09 -41.32
CA ASP A 543 4.22 -3.21 -42.25
C ASP A 543 2.81 -3.83 -42.26
N GLY A 544 1.78 -3.11 -41.80
CA GLY A 544 0.41 -3.63 -41.71
C GLY A 544 0.22 -4.73 -40.65
N LYS A 545 1.09 -4.75 -39.64
CA LYS A 545 0.99 -5.66 -38.47
C LYS A 545 0.54 -4.89 -37.24
N ILE A 546 0.13 -5.64 -36.22
CA ILE A 546 -0.09 -5.12 -34.87
C ILE A 546 0.95 -5.68 -33.93
N ILE A 547 1.52 -4.81 -33.09
CA ILE A 547 2.34 -5.19 -31.95
C ILE A 547 1.53 -4.99 -30.67
N PHE A 548 1.56 -5.96 -29.77
CA PHE A 548 0.67 -5.97 -28.62
C PHE A 548 1.25 -6.76 -27.44
N ASN A 549 0.62 -6.62 -26.29
CA ASN A 549 0.91 -7.42 -25.12
C ASN A 549 0.17 -8.74 -25.14
N ASN A 550 0.90 -9.86 -25.14
CA ASN A 550 0.35 -11.20 -24.99
C ASN A 550 0.68 -11.74 -23.59
N TYR A 551 -0.33 -12.02 -22.77
CA TYR A 551 -0.11 -12.48 -21.40
C TYR A 551 0.36 -13.93 -21.37
N LYS A 552 1.42 -14.20 -20.60
CA LYS A 552 1.97 -15.55 -20.35
C LYS A 552 2.16 -15.77 -18.84
N ILE A 553 2.64 -16.96 -18.48
CA ILE A 553 2.78 -17.39 -17.07
C ILE A 553 3.58 -16.43 -16.19
N ASN A 554 4.55 -15.71 -16.77
CA ASN A 554 5.43 -14.79 -16.05
C ASN A 554 5.05 -13.32 -16.21
N GLY A 555 3.90 -13.00 -16.82
CA GLY A 555 3.43 -11.63 -17.01
C GLY A 555 3.13 -11.28 -18.46
N TYR A 556 3.00 -9.98 -18.74
CA TYR A 556 2.78 -9.44 -20.09
C TYR A 556 4.06 -9.52 -20.92
N GLU A 557 4.04 -10.30 -21.99
CA GLU A 557 5.10 -10.37 -23.00
C GLU A 557 4.70 -9.60 -24.25
N ILE A 558 5.62 -9.42 -25.20
CA ILE A 558 5.38 -8.66 -26.44
C ILE A 558 5.26 -9.63 -27.59
N ALA A 559 4.20 -9.50 -28.36
CA ALA A 559 3.96 -10.24 -29.59
C ALA A 559 3.69 -9.29 -30.76
N GLU A 560 3.93 -9.78 -31.97
CA GLU A 560 3.57 -9.09 -33.22
C GLU A 560 2.92 -10.09 -34.16
N ALA A 561 1.83 -9.68 -34.82
CA ALA A 561 1.09 -10.52 -35.75
C ALA A 561 0.53 -9.68 -36.90
N ALA A 562 0.35 -10.31 -38.07
CA ALA A 562 -0.33 -9.66 -39.19
C ALA A 562 -1.76 -9.27 -38.81
N LEU A 563 -2.22 -8.11 -39.30
CA LEU A 563 -3.59 -7.67 -39.06
C LEU A 563 -4.54 -8.59 -39.86
N SER A 564 -5.25 -9.47 -39.15
CA SER A 564 -6.22 -10.39 -39.74
C SER A 564 -7.55 -10.30 -38.99
N GLU A 565 -8.61 -9.92 -39.70
CA GLU A 565 -9.95 -9.80 -39.13
C GLU A 565 -10.69 -11.13 -39.17
N LYS A 566 -11.19 -11.54 -38.02
CA LYS A 566 -11.98 -12.76 -37.86
C LYS A 566 -13.32 -12.44 -37.20
N PRO A 567 -14.36 -13.28 -37.39
CA PRO A 567 -15.59 -13.17 -36.62
C PRO A 567 -15.32 -13.24 -35.11
N VAL A 568 -16.16 -12.56 -34.32
CA VAL A 568 -16.11 -12.67 -32.86
C VAL A 568 -16.54 -14.08 -32.45
N GLY A 569 -15.68 -14.77 -31.70
CA GLY A 569 -15.97 -16.11 -31.19
C GLY A 569 -17.02 -16.14 -30.07
N GLU A 570 -17.56 -17.31 -29.78
CA GLU A 570 -18.54 -17.52 -28.70
C GLU A 570 -17.96 -17.18 -27.32
N ASN A 571 -18.82 -16.67 -26.43
CA ASN A 571 -18.45 -16.36 -25.06
C ASN A 571 -18.42 -17.62 -24.19
N ASN A 572 -17.20 -18.09 -23.89
CA ASN A 572 -16.99 -19.25 -23.03
C ASN A 572 -16.56 -18.86 -21.60
N PHE A 573 -16.85 -17.64 -21.13
CA PHE A 573 -16.48 -17.21 -19.78
C PHE A 573 -17.10 -18.10 -18.69
N VAL A 574 -16.30 -18.45 -17.69
CA VAL A 574 -16.76 -19.20 -16.51
C VAL A 574 -17.16 -18.23 -15.41
N ASP A 575 -18.46 -18.00 -15.25
CA ASP A 575 -18.98 -17.17 -14.16
C ASP A 575 -19.06 -17.95 -12.84
N PHE A 576 -18.15 -17.65 -11.92
CA PHE A 576 -18.13 -18.24 -10.58
C PHE A 576 -19.15 -17.61 -9.62
N SER A 577 -19.70 -16.45 -9.95
CA SER A 577 -20.67 -15.73 -9.09
C SER A 577 -22.12 -16.15 -9.33
N ALA A 578 -22.41 -16.87 -10.41
CA ALA A 578 -23.78 -17.23 -10.82
C ALA A 578 -24.62 -17.87 -9.70
N ALA A 579 -24.03 -18.74 -8.88
CA ALA A 579 -24.73 -19.34 -7.75
C ALA A 579 -25.07 -18.32 -6.66
N ALA A 580 -24.15 -17.39 -6.36
CA ALA A 580 -24.37 -16.32 -5.41
C ALA A 580 -25.44 -15.35 -5.90
N GLU A 581 -25.39 -14.93 -7.17
CA GLU A 581 -26.40 -14.07 -7.80
C GLU A 581 -27.81 -14.66 -7.69
N LYS A 582 -27.97 -15.94 -8.03
CA LYS A 582 -29.25 -16.66 -7.89
C LYS A 582 -29.73 -16.74 -6.45
N GLN A 583 -28.82 -16.84 -5.49
CA GLN A 583 -29.15 -16.93 -4.06
C GLN A 583 -29.55 -15.57 -3.47
N GLU A 584 -28.88 -14.48 -3.85
CA GLU A 584 -29.23 -13.14 -3.37
C GLU A 584 -30.58 -12.70 -3.97
N ASN A 585 -30.82 -12.97 -5.27
CA ASN A 585 -32.09 -12.74 -5.97
C ASN A 585 -32.70 -11.32 -5.79
N VAL A 586 -31.85 -10.29 -5.74
CA VAL A 586 -32.28 -8.88 -5.59
C VAL A 586 -32.11 -8.04 -6.87
N GLY A 587 -31.55 -8.63 -7.93
CA GLY A 587 -31.18 -7.92 -9.16
C GLY A 587 -30.08 -6.89 -8.92
N ASN A 588 -29.97 -5.92 -9.84
CA ASN A 588 -29.04 -4.81 -9.68
C ASN A 588 -29.52 -3.87 -8.57
N VAL A 589 -28.70 -3.71 -7.52
CA VAL A 589 -29.08 -2.90 -6.35
C VAL A 589 -29.19 -1.40 -6.65
N PHE A 590 -28.59 -0.94 -7.74
CA PHE A 590 -28.64 0.45 -8.20
C PHE A 590 -29.85 0.79 -9.06
N ASP A 591 -30.75 -0.17 -9.30
CA ASP A 591 -31.99 0.12 -10.01
C ASP A 591 -32.94 0.91 -9.11
N LYS A 592 -33.48 2.01 -9.65
CA LYS A 592 -34.49 2.87 -8.99
C LYS A 592 -34.02 3.50 -7.67
N ILE A 593 -32.77 4.00 -7.62
CA ILE A 593 -32.33 4.86 -6.52
C ILE A 593 -33.30 6.05 -6.39
N PRO A 594 -33.79 6.37 -5.17
CA PRO A 594 -34.65 7.52 -4.98
C PRO A 594 -33.91 8.82 -5.33
N ASP A 595 -34.66 9.83 -5.78
CA ASP A 595 -34.12 11.16 -6.02
C ASP A 595 -34.71 12.13 -4.98
N SER A 596 -33.97 12.35 -3.90
CA SER A 596 -34.31 13.27 -2.82
C SER A 596 -33.15 14.21 -2.54
N THR A 597 -33.48 15.46 -2.21
CA THR A 597 -32.46 16.43 -1.77
C THR A 597 -32.39 16.45 -0.25
N TYR A 598 -31.19 16.31 0.29
CA TYR A 598 -30.95 16.35 1.74
C TYR A 598 -30.40 17.71 2.18
N GLN A 599 -30.68 18.07 3.44
CA GLN A 599 -30.12 19.27 4.02
C GLN A 599 -28.60 19.16 4.18
N VAL A 600 -27.86 20.14 3.64
CA VAL A 600 -26.42 20.27 3.80
C VAL A 600 -26.10 21.02 5.09
N LYS A 601 -25.16 20.51 5.88
CA LYS A 601 -24.66 21.15 7.10
C LYS A 601 -23.15 21.31 7.05
N ARG A 602 -22.64 22.38 7.67
CA ARG A 602 -21.21 22.64 7.75
C ARG A 602 -20.52 21.66 8.71
N TYR A 603 -19.42 21.05 8.31
CA TYR A 603 -18.58 20.23 9.19
C TYR A 603 -17.41 21.06 9.72
N HIS A 604 -17.55 21.61 10.94
CA HIS A 604 -16.51 22.42 11.57
C HIS A 604 -15.43 21.53 12.20
N GLN A 605 -14.18 21.64 11.72
CA GLN A 605 -13.06 20.84 12.24
C GLN A 605 -12.79 21.10 13.73
N THR A 606 -12.92 22.35 14.18
CA THR A 606 -12.71 22.77 15.58
C THR A 606 -13.72 22.16 16.54
N LEU A 607 -14.94 21.86 16.09
CA LEU A 607 -15.96 21.18 16.87
C LEU A 607 -15.81 19.64 16.84
N ASN A 608 -14.90 19.12 16.02
CA ASN A 608 -14.68 17.69 15.81
C ASN A 608 -13.18 17.35 16.00
N LEU A 609 -12.54 17.93 17.02
CA LEU A 609 -11.13 17.69 17.34
C LEU A 609 -10.91 16.32 17.98
N PHE A 610 -11.87 15.82 18.74
CA PHE A 610 -11.77 14.56 19.46
C PHE A 610 -12.82 13.58 18.96
N SER A 611 -12.42 12.34 18.75
CA SER A 611 -13.28 11.19 18.54
C SER A 611 -12.66 10.03 19.31
N PHE A 612 -13.08 9.84 20.56
CA PHE A 612 -12.53 8.82 21.44
C PHE A 612 -13.05 7.45 21.02
N HIS A 613 -12.14 6.50 20.78
CA HIS A 613 -12.52 5.23 20.19
C HIS A 613 -11.93 3.99 20.86
N SER A 614 -10.85 4.14 21.62
CA SER A 614 -10.18 2.96 22.20
C SER A 614 -9.62 3.21 23.59
N ILE A 615 -9.77 2.24 24.47
CA ILE A 615 -8.93 2.08 25.66
C ILE A 615 -8.06 0.84 25.41
N ILE A 616 -6.75 1.02 25.43
CA ILE A 616 -5.79 -0.05 25.15
C ILE A 616 -4.87 -0.30 26.34
N PRO A 617 -4.48 -1.57 26.60
CA PRO A 617 -3.38 -1.85 27.50
C PRO A 617 -2.06 -1.39 26.86
N VAL A 618 -1.21 -0.78 27.67
CA VAL A 618 0.14 -0.36 27.26
C VAL A 618 1.15 -0.96 28.23
N ILE A 619 2.14 -1.65 27.69
CA ILE A 619 3.19 -2.34 28.44
C ILE A 619 4.52 -1.91 27.85
N ASP A 620 5.27 -1.11 28.59
CA ASP A 620 6.59 -0.65 28.16
C ASP A 620 7.65 -1.72 28.52
N ASN A 621 7.50 -2.36 29.69
CA ASN A 621 8.31 -3.49 30.17
C ASN A 621 7.63 -4.19 31.36
N GLU A 622 8.28 -5.18 31.96
CA GLU A 622 7.74 -5.97 33.09
C GLU A 622 7.44 -5.16 34.38
N TYR A 623 7.98 -3.94 34.49
CA TYR A 623 7.77 -3.01 35.61
C TYR A 623 6.83 -1.86 35.28
N LEU A 624 6.50 -1.63 34.00
CA LEU A 624 5.73 -0.46 33.57
C LEU A 624 4.60 -0.86 32.62
N PHE A 625 3.38 -0.85 33.13
CA PHE A 625 2.17 -1.22 32.39
C PHE A 625 0.97 -0.37 32.81
N GLY A 626 -0.04 -0.27 31.95
CA GLY A 626 -1.17 0.61 32.20
C GLY A 626 -2.24 0.58 31.11
N LEU A 627 -3.07 1.63 31.09
CA LEU A 627 -4.12 1.82 30.10
C LEU A 627 -4.01 3.21 29.46
N GLU A 628 -4.30 3.29 28.16
CA GLU A 628 -4.36 4.54 27.40
C GLU A 628 -5.71 4.67 26.68
N LEU A 629 -6.36 5.81 26.86
CA LEU A 629 -7.51 6.26 26.08
C LEU A 629 -7.00 6.99 24.83
N GLN A 630 -7.45 6.54 23.66
CA GLN A 630 -7.01 7.01 22.34
C GLN A 630 -8.13 7.76 21.62
N SER A 631 -7.74 8.83 20.93
CA SER A 631 -8.61 9.62 20.10
C SER A 631 -7.90 10.12 18.85
N ASN A 632 -8.51 9.87 17.69
CA ASN A 632 -8.13 10.49 16.43
C ASN A 632 -9.39 11.02 15.76
N ASN A 633 -9.38 12.26 15.27
CA ASN A 633 -10.55 12.75 14.55
C ASN A 633 -10.65 12.15 13.13
N LEU A 634 -11.86 12.17 12.57
CA LEU A 634 -12.16 11.50 11.29
C LEU A 634 -11.34 12.02 10.11
N LEU A 635 -10.88 13.28 10.17
CA LEU A 635 -10.05 13.93 9.15
C LEU A 635 -8.55 13.73 9.38
N ASN A 636 -8.13 12.95 10.39
CA ASN A 636 -6.74 12.70 10.77
C ASN A 636 -5.92 13.96 11.08
N THR A 637 -6.56 15.06 11.45
CA THR A 637 -5.93 16.37 11.71
C THR A 637 -5.57 16.58 13.18
N MET A 638 -6.12 15.78 14.09
CA MET A 638 -5.88 15.84 15.52
C MET A 638 -5.72 14.42 16.07
N ASP A 639 -4.61 14.18 16.76
CA ASP A 639 -4.39 12.99 17.59
C ASP A 639 -4.36 13.40 19.05
N PHE A 640 -4.96 12.59 19.91
CA PHE A 640 -4.92 12.73 21.35
C PHE A 640 -4.86 11.38 22.02
N TYR A 641 -3.99 11.22 23.01
CA TYR A 641 -4.12 10.13 23.96
C TYR A 641 -3.85 10.61 25.38
N THR A 642 -4.46 9.91 26.33
CA THR A 642 -4.19 10.09 27.76
C THR A 642 -4.16 8.73 28.44
N GLY A 643 -3.30 8.56 29.44
CA GLY A 643 -3.13 7.26 30.06
C GLY A 643 -2.53 7.30 31.45
N VAL A 644 -2.65 6.15 32.11
CA VAL A 644 -2.10 5.89 33.44
C VAL A 644 -1.28 4.61 33.37
N LYS A 645 -0.02 4.68 33.78
CA LYS A 645 0.89 3.53 33.89
C LYS A 645 1.32 3.34 35.33
N TYR A 646 1.47 2.11 35.78
CA TYR A 646 1.96 1.76 37.10
C TYR A 646 3.43 1.33 37.02
N HIS A 647 4.30 2.01 37.77
CA HIS A 647 5.69 1.65 37.98
C HIS A 647 5.78 0.70 39.18
N ARG A 648 6.01 -0.59 38.92
CA ARG A 648 6.03 -1.65 39.94
C ARG A 648 7.20 -1.52 40.92
N ASP A 649 8.36 -1.11 40.42
CA ASP A 649 9.60 -0.88 41.17
C ASP A 649 9.52 0.34 42.10
N LEU A 650 8.80 1.38 41.68
CA LEU A 650 8.57 2.62 42.41
C LEU A 650 7.25 2.62 43.21
N LYS A 651 6.38 1.63 42.99
CA LYS A 651 5.02 1.52 43.53
C LYS A 651 4.18 2.80 43.31
N ARG A 652 4.31 3.41 42.12
CA ARG A 652 3.76 4.74 41.83
C ARG A 652 3.15 4.77 40.43
N PHE A 653 2.15 5.63 40.24
CA PHE A 653 1.56 5.87 38.92
C PHE A 653 2.29 6.97 38.15
N GLU A 654 2.32 6.82 36.83
CA GLU A 654 2.65 7.83 35.82
C GLU A 654 1.37 8.21 35.07
N TYR A 655 1.19 9.51 34.83
CA TYR A 655 0.08 10.07 34.06
C TYR A 655 0.63 10.75 32.81
N THR A 656 0.04 10.48 31.65
CA THR A 656 0.46 11.08 30.38
C THR A 656 -0.75 11.63 29.63
N ALA A 657 -0.58 12.78 28.98
CA ALA A 657 -1.49 13.32 27.98
C ALA A 657 -0.68 13.90 26.82
N ASP A 658 -1.01 13.56 25.58
CA ASP A 658 -0.29 13.99 24.38
C ASP A 658 -1.30 14.43 23.32
N ILE A 659 -1.08 15.61 22.77
CA ILE A 659 -1.92 16.23 21.75
C ILE A 659 -1.04 16.57 20.55
N SER A 660 -1.47 16.18 19.34
CA SER A 660 -0.80 16.53 18.09
C SER A 660 -1.78 17.11 17.07
N TYR A 661 -1.60 18.38 16.73
CA TYR A 661 -2.38 19.08 15.71
C TYR A 661 -1.62 19.12 14.38
N LYS A 662 -2.11 18.33 13.43
CA LYS A 662 -1.45 18.01 12.15
C LYS A 662 -2.02 18.76 10.95
N ALA A 663 -2.98 19.66 11.17
CA ALA A 663 -3.58 20.42 10.07
C ALA A 663 -2.67 21.55 9.55
N LEU A 664 -1.82 22.10 10.41
CA LEU A 664 -0.94 23.23 10.11
C LEU A 664 0.36 22.84 9.41
N TYR A 665 1.07 23.87 8.95
CA TYR A 665 2.43 23.85 8.44
C TYR A 665 3.26 24.79 9.34
N PRO A 666 3.82 24.35 10.49
CA PRO A 666 4.22 22.99 10.92
C PRO A 666 3.14 22.17 11.67
N VAL A 667 3.43 20.90 11.95
CA VAL A 667 2.73 20.09 12.97
C VAL A 667 3.17 20.57 14.34
N PHE A 668 2.20 20.82 15.24
CA PHE A 668 2.48 21.14 16.63
C PHE A 668 2.03 19.99 17.53
N SER A 669 2.87 19.62 18.50
CA SER A 669 2.49 18.68 19.54
C SER A 669 2.89 19.15 20.94
N VAL A 670 2.06 18.77 21.92
CA VAL A 670 2.23 19.05 23.33
C VAL A 670 2.11 17.75 24.10
N LEU A 671 3.18 17.36 24.79
CA LEU A 671 3.20 16.20 25.67
C LEU A 671 3.31 16.67 27.12
N TYR A 672 2.36 16.26 27.95
CA TYR A 672 2.44 16.34 29.40
C TYR A 672 2.66 14.95 29.98
N ARG A 673 3.61 14.84 30.91
CA ARG A 673 3.88 13.62 31.66
C ARG A 673 4.20 13.92 33.11
N ASN A 674 3.51 13.24 34.01
CA ASN A 674 3.80 13.25 35.44
C ASN A 674 4.28 11.85 35.82
N ARG A 675 5.58 11.70 36.11
CA ARG A 675 6.20 10.38 36.30
C ARG A 675 7.07 10.30 37.55
N PRO A 676 7.11 9.14 38.23
CA PRO A 676 8.11 8.88 39.25
C PRO A 676 9.47 8.56 38.59
N LYS A 677 10.57 8.91 39.25
CA LYS A 677 11.94 8.63 38.79
C LYS A 677 12.78 8.18 39.98
N ARG A 678 13.69 7.24 39.70
CA ARG A 678 14.74 6.77 40.62
C ARG A 678 16.10 7.07 40.04
N THR A 679 17.05 7.41 40.90
CA THR A 679 18.47 7.50 40.57
C THR A 679 19.31 6.87 41.67
N PHE A 680 20.55 6.54 41.33
CA PHE A 680 21.55 6.08 42.27
C PHE A 680 22.74 7.03 42.20
N TYR A 681 23.17 7.53 43.35
CA TYR A 681 24.29 8.47 43.42
C TYR A 681 25.23 8.07 44.55
N ARG A 682 26.51 8.41 44.42
CA ARG A 682 27.50 8.13 45.46
C ARG A 682 27.54 9.27 46.46
N ALA A 683 27.29 8.97 47.73
CA ALA A 683 27.45 9.91 48.83
C ALA A 683 27.97 9.20 50.07
N LYS A 684 28.89 9.83 50.82
CA LYS A 684 29.51 9.26 52.02
C LYS A 684 30.11 7.86 51.79
N ASN A 685 30.85 7.68 50.68
CA ASN A 685 31.45 6.41 50.25
C ASN A 685 30.48 5.22 50.02
N ALA A 686 29.17 5.44 50.05
CA ALA A 686 28.16 4.45 49.72
C ALA A 686 27.32 4.88 48.52
N THR A 687 26.73 3.90 47.82
CA THR A 687 25.68 4.16 46.83
C THR A 687 24.38 4.42 47.56
N GLN A 688 23.81 5.60 47.35
CA GLN A 688 22.50 6.00 47.86
C GLN A 688 21.46 5.93 46.74
N GLN A 689 20.24 5.57 47.10
CA GLN A 689 19.09 5.60 46.20
C GLN A 689 18.27 6.87 46.49
N GLY A 690 17.91 7.59 45.44
CA GLY A 690 17.06 8.77 45.55
C GLY A 690 15.90 8.74 44.56
N ASP A 691 14.72 9.12 45.02
CA ASP A 691 13.47 9.07 44.25
C ASP A 691 12.83 10.46 44.20
N TRP A 692 12.14 10.78 43.11
CA TRP A 692 11.32 11.99 42.99
C TRP A 692 10.16 11.78 42.02
N ARG A 693 9.27 12.77 41.92
CA ARG A 693 8.30 12.88 40.84
C ARG A 693 8.62 14.08 39.98
N GLU A 694 8.32 14.02 38.68
CA GLU A 694 8.50 15.16 37.79
C GLU A 694 7.28 15.41 36.90
N ASN A 695 6.90 16.68 36.82
CA ASN A 695 6.05 17.21 35.76
C ASN A 695 6.94 17.55 34.58
N TYR A 696 6.65 16.99 33.42
CA TYR A 696 7.36 17.18 32.17
C TYR A 696 6.39 17.66 31.11
N ILE A 697 6.58 18.88 30.60
CA ILE A 697 5.82 19.44 29.49
C ILE A 697 6.78 19.60 28.32
N LYS A 698 6.50 19.00 27.17
CA LYS A 698 7.27 19.16 25.93
C LYS A 698 6.41 19.82 24.87
N LEU A 699 6.94 20.87 24.26
CA LEU A 699 6.38 21.52 23.07
C LEU A 699 7.25 21.17 21.87
N ASN A 700 6.62 20.83 20.77
CA ASN A 700 7.31 20.33 19.59
C ASN A 700 6.69 20.88 18.31
N ALA A 701 7.52 21.37 17.40
CA ALA A 701 7.15 21.81 16.06
C ALA A 701 7.90 20.97 15.02
N SER A 702 7.17 20.41 14.05
CA SER A 702 7.75 19.56 13.00
C SER A 702 7.25 19.93 11.61
N VAL A 703 8.17 20.04 10.65
CA VAL A 703 7.89 20.25 9.22
C VAL A 703 8.32 18.99 8.46
N PRO A 704 7.45 17.96 8.36
CA PRO A 704 7.71 16.78 7.54
C PRO A 704 7.29 17.04 6.10
N LEU A 705 8.25 17.03 5.18
CA LEU A 705 8.05 17.17 3.74
C LEU A 705 8.54 15.91 3.03
N SER A 706 7.78 15.40 2.07
CA SER A 706 8.27 14.38 1.15
C SER A 706 7.62 14.49 -0.21
N PHE A 707 8.41 14.33 -1.26
CA PHE A 707 7.95 14.46 -2.64
C PHE A 707 8.75 13.53 -3.55
N ASN A 708 8.24 13.33 -4.76
CA ASN A 708 8.85 12.43 -5.74
C ASN A 708 9.07 13.14 -7.07
N ALA A 709 10.12 12.73 -7.79
CA ALA A 709 10.43 13.20 -9.13
C ALA A 709 11.01 12.04 -9.93
N ARG A 710 10.30 11.60 -10.98
CA ARG A 710 10.61 10.35 -11.69
C ARG A 710 10.75 9.21 -10.68
N ASN A 711 11.74 8.34 -10.85
CA ASN A 711 12.03 7.22 -9.95
C ASN A 711 12.73 7.61 -8.63
N GLN A 712 12.83 8.90 -8.30
CA GLN A 712 13.49 9.41 -7.10
C GLN A 712 12.47 9.88 -6.06
N ASN A 713 12.75 9.60 -4.80
CA ASN A 713 11.99 10.07 -3.64
C ASN A 713 12.88 10.94 -2.77
N TYR A 714 12.31 12.04 -2.28
CA TYR A 714 12.96 12.99 -1.38
C TYR A 714 12.10 13.16 -0.14
N ALA A 715 12.73 13.22 1.03
CA ALA A 715 12.09 13.62 2.28
C ALA A 715 13.00 14.55 3.08
N PHE A 716 12.38 15.53 3.71
CA PHE A 716 12.98 16.54 4.56
C PHE A 716 12.15 16.62 5.83
N THR A 717 12.77 16.49 6.99
CA THR A 717 12.13 16.73 8.27
C THR A 717 12.96 17.72 9.05
N LEU A 718 12.34 18.85 9.41
CA LEU A 718 12.90 19.79 10.38
C LEU A 718 12.05 19.74 11.64
N ASN A 719 12.70 19.66 12.78
CA ASN A 719 12.07 19.55 14.07
C ASN A 719 12.76 20.48 15.08
N ALA A 720 11.95 21.19 15.85
CA ALA A 720 12.40 21.99 16.98
C ALA A 720 11.50 21.67 18.18
N ALA A 721 12.10 21.33 19.30
CA ALA A 721 11.38 21.04 20.52
C ALA A 721 12.02 21.72 21.73
N THR A 722 11.19 21.99 22.72
CA THR A 722 11.64 22.43 24.04
C THR A 722 10.79 21.79 25.12
N SER A 723 11.27 21.79 26.35
CA SER A 723 10.51 21.25 27.47
C SER A 723 10.68 22.03 28.76
N PHE A 724 9.79 21.81 29.71
CA PHE A 724 9.91 22.29 31.08
C PHE A 724 9.75 21.09 32.01
N THR A 725 10.74 20.87 32.88
CA THR A 725 10.70 19.81 33.89
C THR A 725 10.69 20.41 35.27
N GLN A 726 9.70 20.06 36.09
CA GLN A 726 9.62 20.43 37.49
C GLN A 726 9.60 19.17 38.37
N ARG A 727 10.58 19.03 39.24
CA ARG A 727 10.78 17.88 40.13
C ARG A 727 10.31 18.21 41.55
N TYR A 728 9.52 17.32 42.12
CA TYR A 728 8.88 17.48 43.43
C TYR A 728 8.85 16.14 44.19
N MET A 729 8.53 16.21 45.49
CA MET A 729 8.61 15.08 46.44
C MET A 729 9.95 14.30 46.36
N PRO A 730 11.10 14.98 46.48
CA PRO A 730 12.37 14.27 46.53
C PRO A 730 12.51 13.50 47.86
N GLU A 731 12.94 12.26 47.75
CA GLU A 731 13.25 11.37 48.86
C GLU A 731 14.72 10.98 48.76
N ASN A 732 15.48 11.16 49.85
CA ASN A 732 16.91 10.85 49.93
C ASN A 732 17.74 11.50 48.81
N MET A 733 17.42 12.74 48.43
CA MET A 733 18.17 13.51 47.43
C MET A 733 19.21 14.44 48.08
N PRO A 734 20.37 14.70 47.43
CA PRO A 734 21.39 15.60 47.97
C PRO A 734 20.90 17.06 47.99
N THR A 735 21.52 17.90 48.83
CA THR A 735 21.14 19.31 49.03
C THR A 735 21.20 20.15 47.74
N GLY A 736 22.06 19.79 46.79
CA GLY A 736 22.20 20.44 45.47
C GLY A 736 21.32 19.83 44.37
N PHE A 737 20.30 19.04 44.72
CA PHE A 737 19.42 18.42 43.73
C PHE A 737 18.66 19.45 42.91
N ILE A 738 18.84 19.38 41.59
CA ILE A 738 18.24 20.31 40.65
C ILE A 738 16.76 19.99 40.50
N ARG A 739 15.91 20.95 40.86
CA ARG A 739 14.45 20.79 40.87
C ARG A 739 13.78 21.24 39.58
N GLU A 740 14.42 22.06 38.77
CA GLU A 740 13.84 22.59 37.54
C GLU A 740 14.83 22.44 36.38
N LEU A 741 14.34 22.01 35.22
CA LEU A 741 15.07 22.08 33.95
C LEU A 741 14.29 23.01 33.02
N LYS A 742 14.89 24.15 32.69
CA LYS A 742 14.21 25.22 31.95
C LYS A 742 14.61 25.19 30.49
N PHE A 743 13.66 24.77 29.65
CA PHE A 743 13.70 24.97 28.21
C PHE A 743 14.97 24.44 27.53
N PRO A 744 15.42 23.18 27.76
CA PRO A 744 16.40 22.58 26.87
C PRO A 744 15.86 22.65 25.43
N MET A 745 16.73 22.97 24.49
CA MET A 745 16.38 23.11 23.08
C MET A 745 16.92 21.90 22.32
N GLU A 746 16.03 21.24 21.60
CA GLU A 746 16.32 20.09 20.74
C GLU A 746 16.03 20.49 19.28
N TYR A 747 17.00 20.28 18.39
CA TYR A 747 16.84 20.49 16.96
C TYR A 747 17.21 19.23 16.21
N ASN A 748 16.31 18.74 15.36
CA ASN A 748 16.58 17.60 14.49
C ASN A 748 16.33 17.97 13.04
N PHE A 749 17.29 17.64 12.18
CA PHE A 749 17.18 17.75 10.74
C PHE A 749 17.42 16.37 10.11
N THR A 750 16.58 15.98 9.18
CA THR A 750 16.75 14.75 8.39
C THR A 750 16.51 15.05 6.91
N PHE A 751 17.47 14.68 6.07
CA PHE A 751 17.31 14.58 4.63
C PHE A 751 17.40 13.13 4.21
N ASN A 752 16.50 12.70 3.35
CA ASN A 752 16.51 11.38 2.72
C ASN A 752 16.27 11.54 1.23
N HIS A 753 17.15 10.97 0.42
CA HIS A 753 16.98 10.78 -1.01
C HIS A 753 17.16 9.30 -1.33
N SER A 754 16.24 8.70 -2.07
CA SER A 754 16.36 7.30 -2.50
C SER A 754 15.74 7.05 -3.87
N VAL A 755 16.35 6.14 -4.63
CA VAL A 755 15.72 5.55 -5.81
C VAL A 755 14.64 4.55 -5.39
N ARG A 756 13.59 4.42 -6.19
CA ARG A 756 12.54 3.43 -6.00
C ARG A 756 13.11 2.00 -5.96
N THR A 757 12.65 1.22 -4.98
CA THR A 757 13.04 -0.19 -4.76
C THR A 757 12.00 -1.18 -5.30
N THR A 758 12.36 -2.46 -5.40
CA THR A 758 11.44 -3.57 -5.66
C THR A 758 11.38 -4.56 -4.49
N GLU A 759 10.47 -5.52 -4.60
CA GLU A 759 10.28 -6.59 -3.60
C GLU A 759 11.54 -7.42 -3.29
N ARG A 760 12.52 -7.47 -4.20
CA ARG A 760 13.78 -8.21 -4.01
C ARG A 760 14.94 -7.32 -3.55
N ASP A 761 14.78 -6.00 -3.57
CA ASP A 761 15.80 -5.08 -3.06
C ASP A 761 15.78 -5.09 -1.53
N ILE A 762 16.91 -5.43 -0.91
CA ILE A 762 17.08 -5.39 0.56
C ILE A 762 17.28 -3.95 1.04
N ALA A 763 17.89 -3.13 0.19
CA ALA A 763 18.11 -1.72 0.40
C ALA A 763 18.10 -1.01 -0.98
N PRO A 764 17.91 0.32 -1.01
CA PRO A 764 17.97 1.07 -2.26
C PRO A 764 19.32 0.87 -2.97
N LYS A 765 19.28 0.72 -4.30
CA LYS A 765 20.50 0.69 -5.13
C LYS A 765 21.26 2.01 -5.07
N TRP A 766 20.57 3.10 -4.76
CA TRP A 766 21.16 4.42 -4.53
C TRP A 766 20.33 5.21 -3.54
N ALA A 767 20.94 5.65 -2.44
CA ALA A 767 20.29 6.51 -1.46
C ALA A 767 21.29 7.30 -0.64
N GLN A 768 20.85 8.45 -0.13
CA GLN A 768 21.61 9.36 0.71
C GLN A 768 20.70 9.77 1.86
N VAL A 769 21.11 9.45 3.09
CA VAL A 769 20.41 9.88 4.30
C VAL A 769 21.39 10.69 5.12
N PHE A 770 21.01 11.91 5.48
CA PHE A 770 21.77 12.77 6.38
C PHE A 770 20.88 13.13 7.57
N ARG A 771 21.43 13.03 8.77
CA ARG A 771 20.77 13.46 10.00
C ARG A 771 21.68 14.40 10.78
N ALA A 772 21.09 15.44 11.35
CA ALA A 772 21.78 16.33 12.26
C ALA A 772 20.90 16.54 13.49
N THR A 773 21.47 16.33 14.67
CA THR A 773 20.83 16.53 15.96
C THR A 773 21.67 17.53 16.76
N TYR A 774 21.04 18.57 17.29
CA TYR A 774 21.69 19.51 18.19
C TYR A 774 20.83 19.73 19.42
N ASN A 775 21.33 19.32 20.58
CA ASN A 775 20.65 19.46 21.86
C ASN A 775 21.51 20.32 22.79
N HIS A 776 20.95 21.37 23.37
CA HIS A 776 21.67 22.26 24.29
C HIS A 776 20.74 22.89 25.34
N GLN A 777 21.32 23.50 26.38
CA GLN A 777 20.58 24.11 27.49
C GLN A 777 20.87 25.62 27.58
N PRO A 778 20.37 26.44 26.65
CA PRO A 778 20.75 27.86 26.56
C PRO A 778 20.17 28.73 27.69
N PHE A 779 19.10 28.29 28.35
CA PHE A 779 18.38 29.09 29.36
C PHE A 779 18.70 28.70 30.81
N ASP A 780 19.52 27.67 31.03
CA ASP A 780 19.94 27.23 32.36
C ASP A 780 21.37 27.70 32.66
N LYS A 781 21.54 28.48 33.74
CA LYS A 781 22.85 29.03 34.12
C LYS A 781 23.76 27.99 34.78
N ASN A 782 23.18 26.95 35.38
CA ASN A 782 23.87 25.96 36.21
C ASN A 782 24.11 24.64 35.46
N LEU A 783 23.33 24.35 34.40
CA LEU A 783 23.45 23.13 33.60
C LEU A 783 23.88 23.40 32.16
N LYS A 784 25.10 23.92 32.00
CA LYS A 784 25.70 24.09 30.68
C LYS A 784 26.03 22.73 30.05
N GLY A 785 25.81 22.62 28.75
CA GLY A 785 26.19 21.47 27.95
C GLY A 785 25.46 21.45 26.63
N GLU A 786 26.08 20.82 25.64
CA GLU A 786 25.54 20.65 24.31
C GLU A 786 25.99 19.30 23.74
N ILE A 787 25.22 18.77 22.80
CA ILE A 787 25.63 17.66 21.95
C ILE A 787 25.22 17.97 20.52
N LEU A 788 26.18 17.89 19.61
CA LEU A 788 25.98 17.90 18.17
C LEU A 788 26.26 16.49 17.65
N ALA A 789 25.33 15.91 16.92
CA ALA A 789 25.49 14.65 16.22
C ALA A 789 25.16 14.81 14.74
N LEU A 790 25.99 14.23 13.89
CA LEU A 790 25.86 14.21 12.43
C LEU A 790 25.95 12.75 11.98
N GLU A 791 24.95 12.26 11.28
CA GLU A 791 24.92 10.90 10.74
C GLU A 791 24.77 10.93 9.22
N SER A 792 25.45 10.01 8.55
CA SER A 792 25.33 9.81 7.11
C SER A 792 25.15 8.33 6.78
N PHE A 793 24.27 8.03 5.83
CA PHE A 793 24.06 6.68 5.28
C PHE A 793 24.00 6.78 3.75
N LEU A 794 25.02 6.24 3.08
CA LEU A 794 25.17 6.29 1.64
C LEU A 794 25.07 4.88 1.08
N TYR A 795 24.08 4.65 0.22
CA TYR A 795 23.82 3.37 -0.42
C TYR A 795 24.27 3.39 -1.88
N PHE A 796 24.92 2.32 -2.28
CA PHE A 796 25.49 2.11 -3.61
C PHE A 796 25.04 0.75 -4.17
N PRO A 797 25.05 0.57 -5.50
CA PRO A 797 24.83 -0.74 -6.09
C PRO A 797 25.91 -1.74 -5.63
N GLY A 798 25.49 -2.98 -5.30
CA GLY A 798 26.43 -4.06 -5.01
C GLY A 798 27.00 -4.73 -6.26
N LEU A 799 27.75 -5.82 -6.08
CA LEU A 799 28.44 -6.53 -7.16
C LEU A 799 27.49 -7.33 -8.07
N ALA A 800 26.27 -7.63 -7.60
CA ALA A 800 25.25 -8.33 -8.38
C ALA A 800 23.86 -7.71 -8.22
N LYS A 801 22.90 -8.19 -9.01
CA LYS A 801 21.54 -7.65 -9.04
C LYS A 801 20.87 -7.77 -7.66
N ASN A 802 20.23 -6.69 -7.22
CA ASN A 802 19.56 -6.56 -5.91
C ASN A 802 20.51 -6.63 -4.68
N HIS A 803 21.82 -6.62 -4.90
CA HIS A 803 22.80 -6.41 -3.84
C HIS A 803 22.97 -4.91 -3.58
N SER A 804 23.32 -4.55 -2.35
CA SER A 804 23.53 -3.15 -1.94
C SER A 804 24.74 -3.05 -1.02
N PHE A 805 25.51 -1.97 -1.21
CA PHE A 805 26.61 -1.60 -0.34
C PHE A 805 26.24 -0.31 0.40
N LEU A 806 26.38 -0.32 1.72
CA LEU A 806 26.16 0.81 2.60
C LEU A 806 27.50 1.28 3.18
N ALA A 807 27.77 2.57 3.07
CA ALA A 807 28.79 3.27 3.85
C ALA A 807 28.10 4.29 4.76
N SER A 808 28.41 4.27 6.06
CA SER A 808 27.85 5.21 7.03
C SER A 808 28.95 5.76 7.91
N PHE A 809 29.07 7.09 7.95
CA PHE A 809 29.98 7.78 8.86
C PHE A 809 29.16 8.69 9.77
N ASN A 810 29.37 8.56 11.07
CA ASN A 810 28.65 9.29 12.09
C ASN A 810 29.65 9.96 13.03
N TYR A 811 29.34 11.19 13.45
CA TYR A 811 30.18 11.99 14.31
C TYR A 811 29.34 12.63 15.41
N GLN A 812 29.83 12.61 16.64
CA GLN A 812 29.25 13.38 17.73
C GLN A 812 30.30 14.14 18.53
N LYS A 813 29.91 15.30 19.03
CA LYS A 813 30.67 16.08 20.01
C LYS A 813 29.74 16.53 21.11
N ALA A 814 30.08 16.20 22.34
CA ALA A 814 29.28 16.51 23.51
C ALA A 814 30.11 17.21 24.59
N SER A 815 29.48 18.07 25.38
CA SER A 815 30.13 18.83 26.46
C SER A 815 29.20 19.03 27.65
N GLY A 816 29.79 19.39 28.81
CA GLY A 816 29.06 19.70 30.03
C GLY A 816 28.19 18.53 30.50
N VAL A 817 26.93 18.80 30.84
CA VAL A 817 25.97 17.77 31.29
C VAL A 817 25.69 16.67 30.25
N ASN A 818 25.99 16.93 28.97
CA ASN A 818 25.78 15.97 27.88
C ASN A 818 27.05 15.18 27.52
N GLN A 819 28.17 15.33 28.23
CA GLN A 819 29.47 14.74 27.85
C GLN A 819 29.49 13.20 27.70
N TYR A 820 28.51 12.50 28.29
CA TYR A 820 28.33 11.05 28.18
C TYR A 820 27.09 10.64 27.37
N ALA A 821 26.41 11.60 26.73
CA ALA A 821 25.29 11.31 25.85
C ALA A 821 25.79 10.66 24.55
N THR A 822 24.98 9.77 24.02
CA THR A 822 25.23 9.07 22.75
C THR A 822 24.04 9.29 21.84
N GLU A 823 24.28 9.99 20.73
CA GLU A 823 23.27 10.34 19.72
C GLU A 823 23.57 9.71 18.35
N ILE A 824 24.76 9.13 18.16
CA ILE A 824 25.12 8.38 16.94
C ILE A 824 25.09 6.87 17.16
N ALA A 825 24.89 6.12 16.06
CA ALA A 825 24.93 4.66 16.08
C ALA A 825 26.27 4.11 16.61
N THR A 826 26.19 3.18 17.56
CA THR A 826 27.33 2.44 18.12
C THR A 826 27.71 1.23 17.25
N VAL A 827 28.90 0.68 17.47
CA VAL A 827 29.30 -0.57 16.80
C VAL A 827 28.35 -1.73 17.11
N TYR A 828 28.26 -2.71 16.22
CA TYR A 828 27.51 -3.94 16.54
C TYR A 828 28.20 -4.68 17.69
N GLY A 829 27.43 -5.30 18.58
CA GLY A 829 27.93 -5.92 19.81
C GLY A 829 28.24 -4.94 20.95
N TYR A 830 28.00 -3.63 20.80
CA TYR A 830 28.47 -2.59 21.73
C TYR A 830 28.23 -2.88 23.21
N ASN A 831 27.04 -3.33 23.60
CA ASN A 831 26.70 -3.61 25.00
C ASN A 831 27.51 -4.74 25.64
N ASN A 832 28.12 -5.60 24.82
CA ASN A 832 28.96 -6.70 25.27
C ASN A 832 30.45 -6.34 25.26
N ILE A 833 30.81 -5.13 24.78
CA ILE A 833 32.19 -4.68 24.62
C ILE A 833 32.47 -3.53 25.57
N LEU A 834 33.50 -3.66 26.41
CA LEU A 834 33.90 -2.59 27.32
C LEU A 834 34.32 -1.33 26.53
N ALA A 835 33.70 -0.19 26.86
CA ALA A 835 34.08 1.09 26.32
C ALA A 835 35.43 1.55 26.91
N LYS A 836 36.42 1.83 26.05
CA LYS A 836 37.73 2.37 26.46
C LYS A 836 37.80 3.89 26.42
N SER A 837 36.88 4.53 25.71
CA SER A 837 36.80 5.99 25.55
C SER A 837 35.37 6.42 25.23
N THR A 838 35.08 7.71 25.37
CA THR A 838 33.81 8.29 24.94
C THR A 838 33.65 8.20 23.43
N LEU A 839 32.45 7.85 22.95
CA LEU A 839 32.16 7.79 21.52
C LEU A 839 32.19 9.20 20.90
N GLN A 840 33.01 9.38 19.86
CA GLN A 840 33.17 10.60 19.07
C GLN A 840 32.80 10.37 17.61
N ASN A 841 33.05 9.18 17.05
CA ASN A 841 32.63 8.84 15.70
C ASN A 841 32.46 7.33 15.52
N SER A 842 31.70 6.94 14.49
CA SER A 842 31.59 5.56 14.01
C SER A 842 31.62 5.52 12.49
N LEU A 843 32.19 4.45 11.94
CA LEU A 843 32.21 4.18 10.49
C LEU A 843 31.74 2.75 10.25
N LEU A 844 30.74 2.56 9.39
CA LEU A 844 30.20 1.26 9.02
C LEU A 844 30.28 1.05 7.52
N PHE A 845 30.88 -0.06 7.10
CA PHE A 845 30.69 -0.63 5.78
C PHE A 845 29.84 -1.89 5.91
N ASN A 846 28.76 -1.99 5.12
CA ASN A 846 27.89 -3.16 5.13
C ASN A 846 27.46 -3.55 3.72
N TYR A 847 27.77 -4.77 3.30
CA TYR A 847 27.36 -5.34 2.04
C TYR A 847 26.22 -6.34 2.25
N ARG A 848 25.02 -6.04 1.72
CA ARG A 848 23.81 -6.86 1.91
C ARG A 848 23.35 -7.47 0.59
N PHE A 849 22.97 -8.74 0.62
CA PHE A 849 22.56 -9.46 -0.57
C PHE A 849 21.51 -10.55 -0.32
N PRO A 850 20.51 -10.70 -1.20
CA PRO A 850 19.56 -11.79 -1.13
C PRO A 850 20.12 -12.99 -1.88
N PHE A 851 19.99 -14.21 -1.35
CA PHE A 851 20.54 -15.40 -2.00
C PHE A 851 19.51 -16.51 -2.27
N ALA A 852 18.33 -16.48 -1.64
CA ALA A 852 17.28 -17.47 -1.92
C ALA A 852 15.86 -16.90 -1.75
N PHE A 853 14.93 -17.40 -2.57
CA PHE A 853 13.50 -17.04 -2.58
C PHE A 853 12.65 -18.32 -2.66
N PRO A 854 12.58 -19.08 -1.57
CA PRO A 854 12.07 -20.45 -1.61
C PRO A 854 10.55 -20.55 -1.76
N ASP A 855 9.78 -19.58 -1.25
CA ASP A 855 8.32 -19.68 -1.07
C ASP A 855 7.91 -20.93 -0.27
N TRP A 856 8.65 -21.27 0.80
CA TRP A 856 8.38 -22.49 1.57
C TRP A 856 7.19 -22.33 2.52
N GLU A 857 6.15 -23.14 2.33
CA GLU A 857 5.03 -23.30 3.26
C GLU A 857 5.36 -24.39 4.30
N LEU A 858 5.82 -23.99 5.49
CA LEU A 858 6.09 -24.87 6.62
C LEU A 858 4.80 -25.14 7.40
N GLY A 859 3.88 -25.86 6.76
CA GLY A 859 2.57 -26.18 7.33
C GLY A 859 1.76 -24.91 7.66
N PRO A 860 1.16 -24.81 8.85
CA PRO A 860 0.47 -23.60 9.29
C PRO A 860 1.39 -22.60 10.02
N LEU A 861 2.65 -22.96 10.30
CA LEU A 861 3.51 -22.20 11.21
C LEU A 861 4.23 -21.02 10.56
N ALA A 862 4.77 -21.22 9.36
CA ALA A 862 5.55 -20.18 8.68
C ALA A 862 5.48 -20.29 7.17
N TYR A 863 5.50 -19.15 6.49
CA TYR A 863 5.75 -19.03 5.07
C TYR A 863 7.04 -18.23 4.84
N VAL A 864 8.09 -18.90 4.37
CA VAL A 864 9.43 -18.32 4.21
C VAL A 864 9.55 -17.71 2.81
N ARG A 865 9.71 -16.39 2.77
CA ARG A 865 9.71 -15.63 1.51
C ARG A 865 11.10 -15.54 0.89
N ASN A 866 12.11 -15.27 1.72
CA ASN A 866 13.47 -15.09 1.25
C ASN A 866 14.51 -15.34 2.35
N PHE A 867 15.75 -15.53 1.92
CA PHE A 867 16.95 -15.52 2.75
C PHE A 867 17.94 -14.48 2.23
N ARG A 868 18.54 -13.77 3.18
CA ARG A 868 19.45 -12.66 2.94
C ARG A 868 20.65 -12.80 3.84
N ALA A 869 21.79 -12.35 3.36
CA ALA A 869 23.01 -12.27 4.15
C ALA A 869 23.61 -10.86 4.06
N GLY A 870 24.47 -10.55 5.00
CA GLY A 870 25.29 -9.35 4.95
C GLY A 870 26.66 -9.57 5.56
N LEU A 871 27.62 -8.78 5.09
CA LEU A 871 28.99 -8.72 5.60
C LEU A 871 29.23 -7.30 6.07
N PHE A 872 29.71 -7.13 7.31
CA PHE A 872 29.94 -5.80 7.85
C PHE A 872 31.32 -5.63 8.49
N CYS A 873 31.75 -4.39 8.51
CA CYS A 873 32.97 -3.91 9.16
C CYS A 873 32.65 -2.58 9.83
N HIS A 874 32.81 -2.49 11.15
CA HIS A 874 32.36 -1.37 11.98
C HIS A 874 33.52 -0.85 12.85
N TYR A 875 33.79 0.44 12.74
CA TYR A 875 34.85 1.15 13.44
C TYR A 875 34.26 2.08 14.49
N GLU A 876 35.01 2.28 15.57
CA GLU A 876 34.64 3.19 16.65
C GLU A 876 35.82 4.13 16.91
N ASN A 877 35.55 5.44 16.95
CA ASN A 877 36.57 6.45 17.18
C ASN A 877 37.76 6.31 16.20
N ILE A 878 37.47 6.16 14.91
CA ILE A 878 38.50 6.05 13.88
C ILE A 878 39.45 7.25 13.95
N GLY A 879 40.76 6.97 13.93
CA GLY A 879 41.83 7.97 14.09
C GLY A 879 42.30 8.21 15.53
N LYS A 880 41.56 7.76 16.56
CA LYS A 880 42.01 7.79 17.98
C LYS A 880 41.94 6.43 18.67
N GLY A 881 40.94 5.61 18.36
CA GLY A 881 40.69 4.31 18.94
C GLY A 881 40.93 3.13 17.99
N THR A 882 40.46 3.24 16.73
CA THR A 882 40.70 2.24 15.68
C THR A 882 41.39 2.84 14.45
N THR A 883 42.14 2.03 13.71
CA THR A 883 42.68 2.37 12.38
C THR A 883 41.78 1.78 11.30
N PHE A 884 41.98 2.14 10.03
CA PHE A 884 41.24 1.53 8.91
C PHE A 884 41.52 0.02 8.75
N ASN A 885 42.69 -0.44 9.18
CA ASN A 885 43.06 -1.86 9.11
C ASN A 885 42.48 -2.68 10.26
N ASP A 886 42.07 -2.01 11.34
CA ASP A 886 41.68 -2.64 12.61
C ASP A 886 40.25 -2.25 13.00
N PRO A 887 39.21 -2.77 12.33
CA PRO A 887 37.83 -2.51 12.74
C PRO A 887 37.60 -2.96 14.17
N LYS A 888 36.74 -2.24 14.91
CA LYS A 888 36.38 -2.65 16.27
C LYS A 888 35.58 -3.94 16.22
N THR A 889 34.61 -4.02 15.32
CA THR A 889 33.85 -5.25 15.05
C THR A 889 33.64 -5.52 13.57
N TYR A 890 33.58 -6.79 13.20
CA TYR A 890 33.27 -7.25 11.85
C TYR A 890 32.53 -8.58 11.93
N GLY A 891 31.87 -8.98 10.85
CA GLY A 891 31.19 -10.27 10.85
C GLY A 891 30.11 -10.42 9.79
N VAL A 892 29.21 -11.35 10.06
CA VAL A 892 28.18 -11.79 9.12
C VAL A 892 26.79 -11.67 9.73
N GLU A 893 25.82 -11.25 8.93
CA GLU A 893 24.39 -11.25 9.27
C GLU A 893 23.64 -12.21 8.34
N LEU A 894 22.66 -12.92 8.90
CA LEU A 894 21.72 -13.78 8.18
C LEU A 894 20.30 -13.38 8.57
N ASN A 895 19.45 -13.12 7.58
CA ASN A 895 18.09 -12.67 7.79
C ASN A 895 17.09 -13.41 6.90
N THR A 896 15.86 -13.52 7.36
CA THR A 896 14.75 -14.07 6.58
C THR A 896 13.45 -13.32 6.86
N SER A 897 12.67 -13.06 5.82
CA SER A 897 11.29 -12.58 5.96
C SER A 897 10.33 -13.76 5.97
N VAL A 898 9.50 -13.84 7.00
CA VAL A 898 8.54 -14.92 7.21
C VAL A 898 7.16 -14.38 7.59
N ASN A 899 6.10 -14.97 7.03
CA ASN A 899 4.75 -14.81 7.57
C ASN A 899 4.51 -15.90 8.60
N LEU A 900 4.34 -15.55 9.88
CA LEU A 900 4.12 -16.51 10.96
C LEU A 900 2.63 -16.78 11.18
N LEU A 901 2.30 -18.03 11.51
CA LEU A 901 0.96 -18.49 11.91
C LEU A 901 -0.15 -18.11 10.92
N ARG A 902 0.19 -18.01 9.63
CA ARG A 902 -0.69 -17.55 8.55
C ARG A 902 -1.27 -16.14 8.75
N TYR A 903 -0.53 -15.26 9.41
CA TYR A 903 -0.81 -13.84 9.44
C TYR A 903 -0.09 -13.09 8.32
N GLN A 904 -0.78 -12.11 7.73
CA GLN A 904 -0.29 -11.29 6.61
C GLN A 904 0.95 -10.43 6.94
N PRO A 905 1.12 -9.93 8.17
CA PRO A 905 2.31 -9.16 8.52
C PRO A 905 3.59 -10.00 8.41
N VAL A 906 4.67 -9.35 8.01
CA VAL A 906 5.95 -9.97 7.76
C VAL A 906 6.87 -9.78 8.96
N VAL A 907 7.32 -10.90 9.52
CA VAL A 907 8.34 -10.96 10.56
C VAL A 907 9.70 -11.11 9.88
N ASP A 908 10.62 -10.21 10.17
CA ASP A 908 12.03 -10.34 9.83
C ASP A 908 12.79 -10.94 11.01
N LEU A 909 13.23 -12.18 10.84
CA LEU A 909 14.11 -12.87 11.77
C LEU A 909 15.55 -12.70 11.28
N GLY A 910 16.47 -12.41 12.20
CA GLY A 910 17.88 -12.35 11.86
C GLY A 910 18.80 -12.77 12.98
N ALA A 911 19.97 -13.27 12.60
CA ALA A 911 21.08 -13.54 13.50
C ALA A 911 22.33 -12.86 12.96
N ARG A 912 23.14 -12.30 13.85
CA ARG A 912 24.41 -11.68 13.52
C ARG A 912 25.51 -12.29 14.36
N LEU A 913 26.55 -12.75 13.70
CA LEU A 913 27.78 -13.22 14.32
C LEU A 913 28.79 -12.07 14.25
N VAL A 914 29.16 -11.53 15.41
CA VAL A 914 30.04 -10.38 15.55
C VAL A 914 31.37 -10.84 16.13
N PHE A 915 32.44 -10.58 15.41
CA PHE A 915 33.81 -10.72 15.88
C PHE A 915 34.33 -9.35 16.29
N VAL A 916 34.85 -9.27 17.50
CA VAL A 916 35.53 -8.12 18.08
C VAL A 916 37.02 -8.28 17.84
N ASN A 917 37.70 -7.19 17.50
CA ASN A 917 39.16 -7.21 17.35
C ASN A 917 39.84 -7.81 18.60
N GLN A 918 40.93 -8.57 18.41
CA GLN A 918 41.57 -9.43 19.43
C GLN A 918 41.89 -8.71 20.73
N ILE A 919 42.11 -7.39 20.69
CA ILE A 919 42.37 -6.52 21.84
C ILE A 919 41.29 -6.61 22.95
N TYR A 920 40.07 -7.08 22.64
CA TYR A 920 38.94 -7.14 23.59
C TYR A 920 38.60 -8.55 24.10
N ASN A 921 39.19 -9.63 23.56
CA ASN A 921 39.01 -11.05 23.97
C ASN A 921 37.56 -11.57 24.09
N GLN A 922 36.56 -10.86 23.56
CA GLN A 922 35.15 -11.21 23.64
C GLN A 922 34.66 -11.69 22.27
N ASN A 923 34.88 -12.98 21.97
CA ASN A 923 34.56 -13.57 20.68
C ASN A 923 33.98 -15.00 20.79
N PRO A 924 32.99 -15.35 19.95
CA PRO A 924 32.14 -14.47 19.15
C PRO A 924 30.96 -13.91 19.96
N ILE A 925 30.44 -12.74 19.58
CA ILE A 925 29.15 -12.23 20.10
C ILE A 925 28.05 -12.64 19.11
N LEU A 926 26.98 -13.24 19.63
CA LEU A 926 25.81 -13.61 18.86
C LEU A 926 24.65 -12.67 19.19
N GLU A 927 24.16 -11.93 18.19
CA GLU A 927 22.98 -11.08 18.30
C GLU A 927 21.82 -11.69 17.52
N PHE A 928 20.62 -11.64 18.10
CA PHE A 928 19.39 -12.01 17.40
C PHE A 928 18.52 -10.77 17.20
N SER A 929 17.86 -10.69 16.05
CA SER A 929 16.93 -9.63 15.71
C SER A 929 15.58 -10.24 15.36
N PHE A 930 14.53 -9.62 15.89
CA PHE A 930 13.15 -9.89 15.55
C PHE A 930 12.52 -8.54 15.24
N ASN A 931 12.23 -8.31 13.97
CA ASN A 931 11.47 -7.15 13.53
C ASN A 931 10.15 -7.62 12.94
N TYR A 932 9.15 -6.78 13.01
CA TYR A 932 7.83 -7.10 12.53
C TYR A 932 7.26 -5.88 11.83
N SER A 933 6.70 -6.09 10.64
CA SER A 933 6.14 -5.06 9.78
C SER A 933 4.75 -5.45 9.31
N PHE A 934 3.84 -4.48 9.30
CA PHE A 934 2.48 -4.61 8.76
C PHE A 934 2.43 -4.15 7.31
#